data_AF-A0A5J5PE07-F1
#
_entry.id   AF-A0A5J5PE07-F1
#
_cell.length_a   1.000
_cell.length_b   1.000
_cell.length_c   1.000
_cell.angle_alpha   90.00
_cell.angle_beta   90.00
_cell.angle_gamma   90.00
#
_symmetry.space_group_name_H-M   'P 1'
#
loop_
_entity.id
_entity.type
_entity.pdbx_description
1 polymer ?
#
loop_
_entity_poly.entity_id
_entity_poly.type
_entity_poly.pdbx_seq_one_letter_code
_entity_poly.pdbx_strand_id
1 'polypeptide(L)'
;MKLHLALGFLLAVLFNQNLLTVHVEAGDDFVRTRRVHFFLNGNPYFANGFNAYWLMYVGSDPSQRPKVSTAFREAAAHGLTVARTWAFSDGGYRPLQYAPGSYNEQMFKGLDFVIAEARKYRIKLILSLANNYESFGGKKQYVNWARSQGQYLTSDDDFFRNPVVKGYYKNHVKTVLNRYNSFTGMHYKDDPTIMAWELMNEPRCTSDPSGRTIQAWIMEMASHVKSIDRNHLLEAGLEGFYGQSTPQKKRLNPSLDIGTDFIANNQIPGIDFATVHSYPDQWLSSSSEQYQLSFLNNWLDAHIRDARIILRKPILLAEFGKSWKDPGFNTYQRDQLFNIVYNKIYWSAKTGGPASGGLFWQLLAGGMESFRDGYEIILSERSSTANVIAQQSHKLDQIRKIFTRRRNVQRWKRARAKRRGGWHALLGHACFATSSDRNMVSTIRAHNLRKLCTVPNIAFIGNKDILVSQTTSINSFRKQHVPNAINMLELNSLLKNLVKTGDLHEARQMFDVMPQRDEVSWTIIISGYVRAMKSSEALLLFSKMWVSPGLSMDPFCLSIALKACALEFNLNYGELLHGYLVKSGFINSVFAGSALLDMYAKFGKIELGIKVFDEMPIKSVVSWTAIITGLVHGGYYKKGLVYLSEMRKSGVEYDSYTLAIVLKACACLGALNFGREIHTHTVKRGFNDTSYVANSLSTMYNKCGKLDYGLRLFDKMNTRDVVSWTSIITTYVQMREDVNAIEAFTRMQEAGVSPNEFTFAAVIASCSGLVRISWGEQLHAHVLRIGLANTLSVANSLMTMYSKCGQISSAAMVFHGMSRRDTISWSTIIAVYSQGGYGEEAFEHLSWMRKEGPKPTQFAFASVLSVCGNMAILEQGRQLHAHVLSIGLEQEEMIQSALVNMYSKCGCIKDAEKVFNEAENYNIVTWTAMINGYADHGYIHETINLFKMLSKVGLKPDSVTFIGLLTACSHAGLADLGFHYFNLMSSEYQIRPSKEHYGCMIDLLCRAGRLTEAEEMIKSMPFHRDDVVWSTLLRACRVQGNVDCGERAAEKLLEMDPNCAGTHITLANIYSAKGKWREAADVRKMMRTKGVMKEPGWSWIKVKDRVSAFVAGERSYPEGEEIYGMLDLLASRVDISVQELGSLLDLED
;
A
#
# COMPACT_ATOMS: atom_id res chain seq x y z
N MET A 1 6.19 -67.20 45.88
CA MET A 1 7.17 -66.23 45.35
C MET A 1 6.64 -65.36 44.20
N LYS A 2 5.79 -65.85 43.28
CA LYS A 2 5.23 -65.05 42.18
C LYS A 2 4.15 -64.02 42.58
N LEU A 3 3.46 -64.21 43.71
CA LEU A 3 2.39 -63.30 44.17
C LEU A 3 2.94 -62.01 44.81
N HIS A 4 4.10 -62.05 45.47
CA HIS A 4 4.73 -60.87 46.08
C HIS A 4 5.41 -59.95 45.05
N LEU A 5 5.89 -60.51 43.93
CA LEU A 5 6.43 -59.73 42.82
C LEU A 5 5.32 -59.00 42.04
N ALA A 6 4.15 -59.62 41.87
CA ALA A 6 3.01 -58.98 41.24
C ALA A 6 2.42 -57.84 42.11
N LEU A 7 2.34 -58.04 43.43
CA LEU A 7 1.85 -57.01 44.35
C LEU A 7 2.86 -55.85 44.49
N GLY A 8 4.17 -56.15 44.48
CA GLY A 8 5.23 -55.13 44.45
C GLY A 8 5.23 -54.31 43.16
N PHE A 9 4.93 -54.93 42.01
CA PHE A 9 4.81 -54.23 40.74
C PHE A 9 3.52 -53.39 40.68
N LEU A 10 2.41 -53.88 41.22
CA LEU A 10 1.16 -53.13 41.30
C LEU A 10 1.28 -51.92 42.25
N LEU A 11 1.94 -52.08 43.40
CA LEU A 11 2.22 -50.99 44.33
C LEU A 11 3.22 -49.99 43.77
N ALA A 12 4.22 -50.42 42.98
CA ALA A 12 5.14 -49.53 42.29
C ALA A 12 4.46 -48.76 41.14
N VAL A 13 3.49 -49.37 40.45
CA VAL A 13 2.66 -48.69 39.43
C VAL A 13 1.69 -47.71 40.09
N LEU A 14 1.11 -48.04 41.24
CA LEU A 14 0.25 -47.13 42.02
C LEU A 14 1.04 -45.98 42.67
N PHE A 15 2.28 -46.21 43.13
CA PHE A 15 3.16 -45.14 43.62
C PHE A 15 3.72 -44.27 42.48
N ASN A 16 3.97 -44.83 41.28
CA ASN A 16 4.39 -44.05 40.10
C ASN A 16 3.23 -43.31 39.42
N GLN A 17 1.97 -43.76 39.56
CA GLN A 17 0.81 -42.98 39.10
C GLN A 17 0.55 -41.75 39.98
N ASN A 18 0.93 -41.79 41.26
CA ASN A 18 0.85 -40.61 42.15
C ASN A 18 2.02 -39.60 42.00
N LEU A 19 3.08 -39.94 41.26
CA LEU A 19 4.21 -39.04 40.96
C LEU A 19 4.18 -38.44 39.54
N LEU A 20 3.18 -38.84 38.73
CA LEU A 20 2.90 -38.30 37.39
C LEU A 20 1.54 -37.62 37.28
N THR A 21 0.97 -37.15 38.40
CA THR A 21 0.01 -36.05 38.36
C THR A 21 0.77 -34.78 38.00
N VAL A 22 0.97 -34.54 36.70
CA VAL A 22 0.96 -33.15 36.24
C VAL A 22 -0.42 -32.65 36.62
N HIS A 23 -0.52 -31.92 37.74
CA HIS A 23 -1.67 -31.07 38.01
C HIS A 23 -1.87 -30.21 36.76
N VAL A 24 -2.82 -30.61 35.92
CA VAL A 24 -3.58 -29.67 35.14
C VAL A 24 -4.44 -29.00 36.18
N GLU A 25 -3.95 -27.90 36.78
CA GLU A 25 -4.83 -26.97 37.45
C GLU A 25 -5.91 -26.61 36.41
N ALA A 26 -7.13 -27.07 36.64
CA ALA A 26 -8.29 -26.46 36.03
C ALA A 26 -8.19 -24.96 36.38
N GLY A 27 -8.01 -24.10 35.38
CA GLY A 27 -7.95 -22.67 35.63
C GLY A 27 -9.26 -22.24 36.29
N ASP A 28 -9.17 -21.47 37.38
CA ASP A 28 -10.31 -21.00 38.16
C ASP A 28 -11.19 -19.96 37.41
N ASP A 29 -10.89 -19.68 36.13
CA ASP A 29 -11.52 -18.69 35.25
C ASP A 29 -11.48 -17.24 35.75
N PHE A 30 -10.81 -16.97 36.88
CA PHE A 30 -10.58 -15.62 37.40
C PHE A 30 -9.44 -14.93 36.65
N VAL A 31 -9.60 -13.63 36.42
CA VAL A 31 -8.50 -12.79 35.91
C VAL A 31 -7.59 -12.45 37.08
N ARG A 32 -6.29 -12.72 36.94
CA ARG A 32 -5.27 -12.44 37.96
C ARG A 32 -4.23 -11.45 37.41
N THR A 33 -3.52 -10.76 38.29
CA THR A 33 -2.37 -9.94 37.90
C THR A 33 -1.07 -10.72 38.09
N ARG A 34 -0.12 -10.52 37.17
CA ARG A 34 1.25 -10.99 37.34
C ARG A 34 2.20 -9.91 36.85
N ARG A 35 2.84 -9.24 37.81
CA ARG A 35 3.62 -8.00 37.57
C ARG A 35 2.71 -6.98 36.88
N VAL A 36 3.09 -6.54 35.69
CA VAL A 36 2.40 -5.49 34.92
C VAL A 36 1.33 -6.02 33.97
N HIS A 37 0.94 -7.29 34.04
CA HIS A 37 -0.01 -7.89 33.08
C HIS A 37 -1.20 -8.54 33.78
N PHE A 38 -2.36 -8.52 33.11
CA PHE A 38 -3.47 -9.40 33.43
C PHE A 38 -3.27 -10.79 32.82
N PHE A 39 -3.75 -11.82 33.51
CA PHE A 39 -3.70 -13.20 33.07
C PHE A 39 -5.05 -13.88 33.32
N LEU A 40 -5.48 -14.70 32.37
CA LEU A 40 -6.64 -15.58 32.48
C LEU A 40 -6.22 -16.98 32.05
N ASN A 41 -6.40 -17.97 32.93
CA ASN A 41 -6.00 -19.36 32.71
C ASN A 41 -4.54 -19.49 32.23
N GLY A 42 -3.67 -18.69 32.84
CA GLY A 42 -2.23 -18.61 32.56
C GLY A 42 -1.84 -17.98 31.22
N ASN A 43 -2.76 -17.34 30.50
CA ASN A 43 -2.47 -16.57 29.28
C ASN A 43 -2.66 -15.08 29.53
N PRO A 44 -1.86 -14.18 28.92
CA PRO A 44 -2.10 -12.76 29.00
C PRO A 44 -3.53 -12.40 28.58
N TYR A 45 -4.19 -11.58 29.38
CA TYR A 45 -5.55 -11.11 29.15
C TYR A 45 -5.50 -9.64 28.73
N PHE A 46 -6.09 -9.34 27.57
CA PHE A 46 -6.20 -7.97 27.07
C PHE A 46 -7.67 -7.58 27.00
N ALA A 47 -7.98 -6.39 27.49
CA ALA A 47 -9.33 -5.87 27.55
C ALA A 47 -9.58 -4.87 26.42
N ASN A 48 -10.53 -5.14 25.54
CA ASN A 48 -11.20 -4.08 24.79
C ASN A 48 -12.65 -4.11 25.23
N GLY A 49 -13.19 -2.99 25.63
CA GLY A 49 -14.50 -3.00 26.27
C GLY A 49 -15.20 -1.67 26.24
N PHE A 50 -16.23 -1.58 27.06
CA PHE A 50 -17.15 -0.45 27.07
C PHE A 50 -17.67 -0.18 28.48
N ASN A 51 -18.14 1.04 28.69
CA ASN A 51 -18.94 1.42 29.83
C ASN A 51 -20.43 1.38 29.45
N ALA A 52 -21.26 0.89 30.35
CA ALA A 52 -22.72 0.88 30.19
C ALA A 52 -23.40 0.88 31.57
N TYR A 53 -23.50 2.04 32.20
CA TYR A 53 -24.06 2.18 33.55
C TYR A 53 -25.52 1.73 33.68
N TRP A 54 -26.26 1.77 32.57
CA TRP A 54 -27.69 1.51 32.49
C TRP A 54 -28.06 0.03 32.56
N LEU A 55 -27.10 -0.91 32.46
CA LEU A 55 -27.37 -2.34 32.31
C LEU A 55 -28.26 -2.91 33.44
N MET A 56 -27.92 -2.62 34.71
CA MET A 56 -28.72 -3.05 35.86
C MET A 56 -30.10 -2.38 35.86
N TYR A 57 -30.14 -1.07 35.60
CA TYR A 57 -31.37 -0.28 35.63
C TYR A 57 -32.38 -0.76 34.59
N VAL A 58 -31.93 -0.99 33.35
CA VAL A 58 -32.77 -1.52 32.27
C VAL A 58 -33.08 -3.01 32.47
N GLY A 59 -32.11 -3.81 32.92
CA GLY A 59 -32.30 -5.23 33.18
C GLY A 59 -33.25 -5.56 34.35
N SER A 60 -33.47 -4.58 35.24
CA SER A 60 -34.46 -4.68 36.32
C SER A 60 -35.90 -4.77 35.80
N ASP A 61 -36.17 -4.29 34.59
CA ASP A 61 -37.45 -4.49 33.91
C ASP A 61 -37.35 -5.71 32.98
N PRO A 62 -38.05 -6.83 33.27
CA PRO A 62 -38.00 -8.02 32.44
C PRO A 62 -38.36 -7.76 30.97
N SER A 63 -39.23 -6.79 30.67
CA SER A 63 -39.63 -6.44 29.31
C SER A 63 -38.51 -5.76 28.52
N GLN A 64 -37.53 -5.15 29.20
CA GLN A 64 -36.42 -4.42 28.60
C GLN A 64 -35.11 -5.22 28.57
N ARG A 65 -35.04 -6.40 29.22
CA ARG A 65 -33.89 -7.33 29.17
C ARG A 65 -33.38 -7.68 27.77
N PRO A 66 -34.22 -7.75 26.71
CA PRO A 66 -33.71 -7.92 25.36
C PRO A 66 -32.69 -6.84 24.94
N LYS A 67 -32.82 -5.59 25.43
CA LYS A 67 -31.84 -4.52 25.12
C LYS A 67 -30.46 -4.81 25.71
N VAL A 68 -30.42 -5.27 26.97
CA VAL A 68 -29.19 -5.74 27.64
C VAL A 68 -28.56 -6.89 26.87
N SER A 69 -29.38 -7.87 26.45
CA SER A 69 -28.92 -9.03 25.67
C SER A 69 -28.37 -8.63 24.30
N THR A 70 -28.99 -7.64 23.64
CA THR A 70 -28.51 -7.07 22.38
C THR A 70 -27.18 -6.36 22.55
N ALA A 71 -27.01 -5.53 23.58
CA ALA A 71 -25.74 -4.85 23.83
C ALA A 71 -24.58 -5.84 24.02
N PHE A 72 -24.75 -6.90 24.83
CA PHE A 72 -23.70 -7.92 24.99
C PHE A 72 -23.43 -8.73 23.73
N ARG A 73 -24.48 -9.08 22.97
CA ARG A 73 -24.34 -9.79 21.69
C ARG A 73 -23.58 -8.97 20.66
N GLU A 74 -23.93 -7.69 20.51
CA GLU A 74 -23.24 -6.78 19.60
C GLU A 74 -21.79 -6.55 20.05
N ALA A 75 -21.56 -6.34 21.34
CA ALA A 75 -20.22 -6.19 21.89
C ALA A 75 -19.34 -7.41 21.62
N ALA A 76 -19.85 -8.62 21.86
CA ALA A 76 -19.13 -9.87 21.60
C ALA A 76 -18.85 -10.07 20.10
N ALA A 77 -19.79 -9.72 19.22
CA ALA A 77 -19.60 -9.75 17.77
C ALA A 77 -18.47 -8.82 17.30
N HIS A 78 -18.23 -7.71 18.02
CA HIS A 78 -17.12 -6.77 17.77
C HIS A 78 -15.86 -7.12 18.58
N GLY A 79 -15.82 -8.30 19.21
CA GLY A 79 -14.66 -8.80 19.94
C GLY A 79 -14.36 -8.09 21.26
N LEU A 80 -15.33 -7.36 21.82
CA LEU A 80 -15.21 -6.77 23.14
C LEU A 80 -15.26 -7.86 24.22
N THR A 81 -14.41 -7.72 25.23
CA THR A 81 -14.16 -8.75 26.25
C THR A 81 -14.46 -8.29 27.67
N VAL A 82 -14.64 -6.98 27.90
CA VAL A 82 -14.91 -6.40 29.22
C VAL A 82 -16.04 -5.37 29.13
N ALA A 83 -16.92 -5.36 30.12
CA ALA A 83 -17.89 -4.29 30.32
C ALA A 83 -17.77 -3.74 31.75
N ARG A 84 -17.73 -2.41 31.88
CA ARG A 84 -17.80 -1.73 33.17
C ARG A 84 -19.21 -1.18 33.38
N THR A 85 -19.78 -1.49 34.54
CA THR A 85 -21.15 -1.09 34.91
C THR A 85 -21.25 -0.88 36.41
N TRP A 86 -22.36 -0.32 36.87
CA TRP A 86 -22.62 -0.08 38.28
C TRP A 86 -23.24 -1.30 38.94
N ALA A 87 -22.76 -1.60 40.15
CA ALA A 87 -23.41 -2.44 41.14
C ALA A 87 -23.99 -1.62 42.30
N PHE A 88 -24.17 -0.31 42.07
CA PHE A 88 -24.82 0.63 42.98
C PHE A 88 -25.94 1.38 42.24
N SER A 89 -26.89 1.89 43.02
CA SER A 89 -27.83 2.95 42.68
C SER A 89 -28.48 3.33 44.00
N ASP A 90 -28.00 4.42 44.61
CA ASP A 90 -28.33 4.78 45.99
C ASP A 90 -29.43 5.86 46.07
N GLY A 91 -29.81 6.41 44.92
CA GLY A 91 -30.86 7.43 44.80
C GLY A 91 -31.52 7.42 43.42
N GLY A 92 -32.49 8.32 43.23
CA GLY A 92 -33.32 8.39 42.01
C GLY A 92 -34.63 7.60 42.12
N TYR A 93 -35.28 7.33 40.98
CA TYR A 93 -36.63 6.74 40.94
C TYR A 93 -36.68 5.24 41.30
N ARG A 94 -35.66 4.46 40.91
CA ARG A 94 -35.54 3.02 41.21
C ARG A 94 -34.16 2.71 41.80
N PRO A 95 -33.86 3.15 43.03
CA PRO A 95 -32.58 2.87 43.67
C PRO A 95 -32.46 1.37 43.96
N LEU A 96 -31.24 0.83 43.80
CA LEU A 96 -30.85 -0.47 44.33
C LEU A 96 -30.85 -0.45 45.86
N GLN A 97 -30.31 0.60 46.48
CA GLN A 97 -30.32 0.81 47.93
C GLN A 97 -31.04 2.12 48.23
N TYR A 98 -32.25 2.05 48.78
CA TYR A 98 -33.07 3.25 49.06
C TYR A 98 -32.84 3.83 50.47
N ALA A 99 -32.31 3.01 51.38
CA ALA A 99 -31.86 3.41 52.71
C ALA A 99 -30.68 2.52 53.13
N PRO A 100 -29.82 2.93 54.08
CA PRO A 100 -28.67 2.14 54.48
C PRO A 100 -29.07 0.71 54.88
N GLY A 101 -28.55 -0.28 54.15
CA GLY A 101 -28.85 -1.70 54.39
C GLY A 101 -30.20 -2.20 53.86
N SER A 102 -30.99 -1.36 53.18
CA SER A 102 -32.30 -1.70 52.63
C SER A 102 -32.29 -1.66 51.10
N TYR A 103 -32.71 -2.76 50.47
CA TYR A 103 -32.46 -3.01 49.04
C TYR A 103 -33.72 -3.30 48.24
N ASN A 104 -33.72 -2.85 47.00
CA ASN A 104 -34.73 -3.20 46.01
C ASN A 104 -34.33 -4.51 45.30
N GLU A 105 -35.01 -5.60 45.64
CA GLU A 105 -34.75 -6.93 45.08
C GLU A 105 -34.93 -6.97 43.54
N GLN A 106 -35.82 -6.15 42.98
CA GLN A 106 -36.01 -6.12 41.53
C GLN A 106 -34.78 -5.55 40.81
N MET A 107 -34.12 -4.56 41.41
CA MET A 107 -32.85 -4.02 40.90
C MET A 107 -31.73 -5.06 41.01
N PHE A 108 -31.65 -5.81 42.11
CA PHE A 108 -30.71 -6.94 42.23
C PHE A 108 -30.96 -8.03 41.19
N LYS A 109 -32.22 -8.39 40.92
CA LYS A 109 -32.54 -9.33 39.84
C LYS A 109 -32.13 -8.80 38.46
N GLY A 110 -32.10 -7.48 38.28
CA GLY A 110 -31.52 -6.84 37.10
C GLY A 110 -30.02 -7.09 36.99
N LEU A 111 -29.27 -6.85 38.06
CA LEU A 111 -27.82 -7.11 38.10
C LEU A 111 -27.48 -8.61 37.98
N ASP A 112 -28.28 -9.47 38.62
CA ASP A 112 -28.15 -10.92 38.50
C ASP A 112 -28.22 -11.37 37.04
N PHE A 113 -29.22 -10.84 36.31
CA PHE A 113 -29.42 -11.09 34.88
C PHE A 113 -28.25 -10.55 34.04
N VAL A 114 -27.75 -9.34 34.34
CA VAL A 114 -26.58 -8.76 33.65
C VAL A 114 -25.35 -9.65 33.78
N ILE A 115 -25.06 -10.17 34.97
CA ILE A 115 -23.93 -11.09 35.20
C ILE A 115 -24.13 -12.40 34.42
N ALA A 116 -25.35 -12.97 34.43
CA ALA A 116 -25.65 -14.18 33.68
C ALA A 116 -25.53 -13.98 32.16
N GLU A 117 -26.00 -12.86 31.64
CA GLU A 117 -25.94 -12.56 30.20
C GLU A 117 -24.50 -12.24 29.76
N ALA A 118 -23.72 -11.54 30.59
CA ALA A 118 -22.28 -11.33 30.34
C ALA A 118 -21.52 -12.66 30.26
N ARG A 119 -21.84 -13.62 31.14
CA ARG A 119 -21.27 -14.98 31.12
C ARG A 119 -21.54 -15.69 29.80
N LYS A 120 -22.79 -15.62 29.32
CA LYS A 120 -23.22 -16.23 28.05
C LYS A 120 -22.41 -15.73 26.86
N TYR A 121 -22.06 -14.45 26.84
CA TYR A 121 -21.24 -13.85 25.76
C TYR A 121 -19.74 -13.78 26.06
N ARG A 122 -19.28 -14.39 27.17
CA ARG A 122 -17.87 -14.41 27.60
C ARG A 122 -17.27 -13.01 27.80
N ILE A 123 -18.08 -12.06 28.25
CA ILE A 123 -17.65 -10.71 28.60
C ILE A 123 -17.46 -10.65 30.11
N LYS A 124 -16.30 -10.16 30.56
CA LYS A 124 -16.00 -9.98 31.98
C LYS A 124 -16.55 -8.64 32.50
N LEU A 125 -16.91 -8.56 33.77
CA LEU A 125 -17.50 -7.36 34.37
C LEU A 125 -16.56 -6.65 35.34
N ILE A 126 -16.50 -5.31 35.25
CA ILE A 126 -15.97 -4.45 36.31
C ILE A 126 -17.15 -3.76 36.97
N LEU A 127 -17.33 -3.99 38.27
CA LEU A 127 -18.50 -3.54 39.02
C LEU A 127 -18.12 -2.43 40.00
N SER A 128 -18.61 -1.23 39.73
CA SER A 128 -18.48 -0.09 40.64
C SER A 128 -19.42 -0.21 41.83
N LEU A 129 -18.91 0.04 43.04
CA LEU A 129 -19.63 -0.13 44.30
C LEU A 129 -20.21 1.17 44.85
N ALA A 130 -19.80 2.33 44.33
CA ALA A 130 -20.35 3.64 44.69
C ALA A 130 -20.00 4.70 43.63
N ASN A 131 -20.61 5.87 43.73
CA ASN A 131 -20.32 7.01 42.86
C ASN A 131 -19.82 8.23 43.65
N ASN A 132 -18.92 9.01 43.06
CA ASN A 132 -18.63 10.35 43.56
C ASN A 132 -19.73 11.37 43.20
N TYR A 133 -20.40 11.19 42.06
CA TYR A 133 -21.42 12.11 41.56
C TYR A 133 -22.82 11.88 42.15
N GLU A 134 -23.63 12.93 42.18
CA GLU A 134 -24.98 12.94 42.79
C GLU A 134 -26.04 12.16 41.98
N SER A 135 -25.81 11.98 40.68
CA SER A 135 -26.74 11.27 39.80
C SER A 135 -26.88 9.81 40.23
N PHE A 136 -28.12 9.35 40.40
CA PHE A 136 -28.47 8.04 40.96
C PHE A 136 -27.92 7.79 42.39
N GLY A 137 -27.64 8.86 43.14
CA GLY A 137 -27.16 8.78 44.53
C GLY A 137 -25.70 9.20 44.68
N GLY A 138 -24.82 8.28 45.07
CA GLY A 138 -23.40 8.56 45.29
C GLY A 138 -23.07 9.11 46.69
N LYS A 139 -21.84 9.62 46.87
CA LYS A 139 -21.30 9.97 48.20
C LYS A 139 -22.21 10.91 49.00
N LYS A 140 -22.84 11.87 48.33
CA LYS A 140 -23.77 12.83 48.94
C LYS A 140 -24.97 12.12 49.57
N GLN A 141 -25.50 11.08 48.93
CA GLN A 141 -26.66 10.36 49.44
C GLN A 141 -26.32 9.60 50.73
N TYR A 142 -25.14 9.00 50.79
CA TYR A 142 -24.63 8.35 52.01
C TYR A 142 -24.46 9.32 53.18
N VAL A 143 -23.95 10.53 52.90
CA VAL A 143 -23.86 11.61 53.89
C VAL A 143 -25.24 12.10 54.31
N ASN A 144 -26.20 12.24 53.37
CA ASN A 144 -27.57 12.63 53.67
C ASN A 144 -28.30 11.60 54.54
N TRP A 145 -28.09 10.31 54.32
CA TRP A 145 -28.61 9.28 55.22
C TRP A 145 -28.07 9.46 56.64
N ALA A 146 -26.77 9.72 56.81
CA ALA A 146 -26.20 9.97 58.13
C ALA A 146 -26.75 11.27 58.76
N ARG A 147 -26.91 12.35 57.97
CA ARG A 147 -27.56 13.61 58.43
C ARG A 147 -28.98 13.34 58.93
N SER A 148 -29.76 12.55 58.20
CA SER A 148 -31.14 12.17 58.59
C SER A 148 -31.21 11.33 59.86
N GLN A 149 -30.11 10.64 60.22
CA GLN A 149 -29.95 9.85 61.44
C GLN A 149 -29.29 10.66 62.58
N GLY A 150 -29.22 11.99 62.46
CA GLY A 150 -28.72 12.90 63.50
C GLY A 150 -27.21 13.13 63.51
N GLN A 151 -26.45 12.68 62.51
CA GLN A 151 -25.02 13.00 62.41
C GLN A 151 -24.81 14.45 61.93
N TYR A 152 -23.97 15.21 62.61
CA TYR A 152 -23.61 16.57 62.21
C TYR A 152 -22.48 16.55 61.17
N LEU A 153 -22.83 16.64 59.88
CA LEU A 153 -21.91 16.57 58.73
C LEU A 153 -22.07 17.80 57.82
N THR A 154 -20.98 18.52 57.59
CA THR A 154 -20.98 19.81 56.88
C THR A 154 -20.49 19.70 55.44
N SER A 155 -19.89 18.58 55.05
CA SER A 155 -19.37 18.37 53.70
C SER A 155 -19.77 17.00 53.14
N ASP A 156 -19.95 16.92 51.83
CA ASP A 156 -20.16 15.62 51.16
C ASP A 156 -18.85 14.79 51.14
N ASP A 157 -17.69 15.42 51.37
CA ASP A 157 -16.41 14.73 51.58
C ASP A 157 -16.33 14.02 52.94
N ASP A 158 -17.26 14.27 53.86
CA ASP A 158 -17.37 13.51 55.10
C ASP A 158 -17.66 12.02 54.83
N PHE A 159 -18.08 11.67 53.62
CA PHE A 159 -18.11 10.28 53.13
C PHE A 159 -16.80 9.53 53.37
N PHE A 160 -15.66 10.19 53.18
CA PHE A 160 -14.34 9.56 53.33
C PHE A 160 -13.85 9.50 54.78
N ARG A 161 -14.42 10.32 55.68
CA ARG A 161 -13.90 10.54 57.04
C ARG A 161 -14.81 9.95 58.11
N ASN A 162 -16.11 10.17 58.00
CA ASN A 162 -17.07 9.87 59.04
C ASN A 162 -17.23 8.33 59.21
N PRO A 163 -17.02 7.78 60.43
CA PRO A 163 -17.12 6.34 60.67
C PRO A 163 -18.49 5.72 60.35
N VAL A 164 -19.58 6.45 60.59
CA VAL A 164 -20.96 5.98 60.32
C VAL A 164 -21.18 5.86 58.82
N VAL A 165 -20.81 6.89 58.05
CA VAL A 165 -20.94 6.90 56.59
C VAL A 165 -20.08 5.80 55.95
N LYS A 166 -18.83 5.63 56.41
CA LYS A 166 -17.97 4.50 56.01
C LYS A 166 -18.61 3.15 56.36
N GLY A 167 -19.30 3.07 57.50
CA GLY A 167 -20.05 1.88 57.91
C GLY A 167 -21.17 1.51 56.93
N TYR A 168 -21.94 2.50 56.45
CA TYR A 168 -22.98 2.29 55.44
C TYR A 168 -22.38 1.72 54.14
N TYR A 169 -21.28 2.31 53.66
CA TYR A 169 -20.57 1.80 52.47
C TYR A 169 -20.06 0.36 52.69
N LYS A 170 -19.42 0.07 53.83
CA LYS A 170 -18.93 -1.28 54.16
C LYS A 170 -20.06 -2.31 54.19
N ASN A 171 -21.22 -1.93 54.71
CA ASN A 171 -22.42 -2.78 54.69
C ASN A 171 -22.92 -3.01 53.26
N HIS A 172 -22.90 -1.97 52.41
CA HIS A 172 -23.23 -2.10 51.00
C HIS A 172 -22.33 -3.08 50.26
N VAL A 173 -21.01 -2.90 50.39
CA VAL A 173 -20.00 -3.83 49.86
C VAL A 173 -20.27 -5.25 50.34
N LYS A 174 -20.52 -5.44 51.64
CA LYS A 174 -20.78 -6.77 52.19
C LYS A 174 -22.04 -7.41 51.59
N THR A 175 -23.11 -6.64 51.39
CA THR A 175 -24.34 -7.15 50.76
C THR A 175 -24.12 -7.52 49.30
N VAL A 176 -23.51 -6.64 48.51
CA VAL A 176 -23.29 -6.88 47.06
C VAL A 176 -22.38 -8.07 46.82
N LEU A 177 -21.23 -8.17 47.52
CA LEU A 177 -20.28 -9.26 47.30
C LEU A 177 -20.85 -10.63 47.74
N ASN A 178 -21.69 -10.66 48.79
CA ASN A 178 -22.33 -11.89 49.25
C ASN A 178 -23.69 -12.17 48.57
N ARG A 179 -24.14 -11.34 47.62
CA ARG A 179 -25.38 -11.57 46.88
C ARG A 179 -25.30 -12.91 46.15
N TYR A 180 -26.26 -13.79 46.41
CA TYR A 180 -26.46 -15.02 45.64
C TYR A 180 -27.21 -14.72 44.36
N ASN A 181 -26.58 -14.91 43.20
CA ASN A 181 -27.16 -14.66 41.90
C ASN A 181 -28.21 -15.72 41.54
N SER A 182 -29.46 -15.29 41.36
CA SER A 182 -30.58 -16.19 41.04
C SER A 182 -30.50 -16.86 39.65
N PHE A 183 -29.71 -16.33 38.72
CA PHE A 183 -29.55 -16.86 37.36
C PHE A 183 -28.28 -17.71 37.21
N THR A 184 -27.17 -17.31 37.83
CA THR A 184 -25.92 -18.07 37.75
C THR A 184 -25.75 -19.13 38.83
N GLY A 185 -26.57 -19.07 39.90
CA GLY A 185 -26.54 -20.03 41.01
C GLY A 185 -25.33 -19.87 41.93
N MET A 186 -24.68 -18.69 41.94
CA MET A 186 -23.40 -18.45 42.59
C MET A 186 -23.42 -17.13 43.36
N HIS A 187 -22.65 -17.03 44.44
CA HIS A 187 -22.41 -15.72 45.06
C HIS A 187 -21.52 -14.87 44.16
N TYR A 188 -21.74 -13.55 44.14
CA TYR A 188 -20.96 -12.65 43.28
C TYR A 188 -19.46 -12.73 43.54
N LYS A 189 -19.03 -12.82 44.81
CA LYS A 189 -17.61 -13.02 45.20
C LYS A 189 -16.97 -14.31 44.67
N ASP A 190 -17.79 -15.27 44.23
CA ASP A 190 -17.37 -16.56 43.69
C ASP A 190 -17.61 -16.66 42.18
N ASP A 191 -18.11 -15.61 41.52
CA ASP A 191 -18.47 -15.61 40.10
C ASP A 191 -17.35 -15.08 39.19
N PRO A 192 -16.61 -15.96 38.47
CA PRO A 192 -15.48 -15.53 37.66
C PRO A 192 -15.88 -14.68 36.46
N THR A 193 -17.19 -14.52 36.19
CA THR A 193 -17.68 -13.56 35.19
C THR A 193 -17.32 -12.13 35.60
N ILE A 194 -17.29 -11.84 36.90
CA ILE A 194 -16.78 -10.59 37.42
C ILE A 194 -15.24 -10.66 37.33
N MET A 195 -14.64 -9.62 36.75
CA MET A 195 -13.18 -9.47 36.67
C MET A 195 -12.66 -8.67 37.85
N ALA A 196 -13.35 -7.58 38.21
CA ALA A 196 -12.89 -6.68 39.25
C ALA A 196 -14.03 -5.96 39.96
N TRP A 197 -13.74 -5.58 41.21
CA TRP A 197 -14.47 -4.59 41.96
C TRP A 197 -13.81 -3.23 41.78
N GLU A 198 -14.63 -2.19 41.62
CA GLU A 198 -14.19 -0.80 41.70
C GLU A 198 -14.78 -0.18 42.98
N LEU A 199 -13.91 0.38 43.83
CA LEU A 199 -14.33 0.96 45.11
C LEU A 199 -15.35 2.08 44.93
N MET A 200 -15.09 2.99 44.00
CA MET A 200 -15.97 4.11 43.69
C MET A 200 -15.63 4.67 42.31
N ASN A 201 -16.62 5.07 41.54
CA ASN A 201 -16.40 5.84 40.31
C ASN A 201 -15.93 7.26 40.64
N GLU A 202 -14.68 7.57 40.25
CA GLU A 202 -14.02 8.88 40.35
C GLU A 202 -14.02 9.52 41.75
N PRO A 203 -13.43 8.91 42.79
CA PRO A 203 -13.40 9.50 44.12
C PRO A 203 -12.65 10.83 44.11
N ARG A 204 -13.32 11.92 44.53
CA ARG A 204 -12.75 13.29 44.65
C ARG A 204 -13.00 13.86 46.05
N CYS A 205 -11.99 14.52 46.62
CA CYS A 205 -12.05 15.12 47.96
C CYS A 205 -11.45 16.53 47.92
N THR A 206 -12.25 17.50 47.47
CA THR A 206 -11.82 18.89 47.31
C THR A 206 -11.51 19.57 48.64
N SER A 207 -12.05 19.07 49.75
CA SER A 207 -11.70 19.55 51.10
C SER A 207 -10.30 19.11 51.59
N ASP A 208 -9.62 18.20 50.88
CA ASP A 208 -8.22 17.84 51.12
C ASP A 208 -7.43 17.70 49.81
N PRO A 209 -6.90 18.81 49.28
CA PRO A 209 -6.06 18.83 48.08
C PRO A 209 -4.77 17.99 48.16
N SER A 210 -4.39 17.52 49.37
CA SER A 210 -3.20 16.67 49.52
C SER A 210 -3.43 15.23 49.02
N GLY A 211 -4.68 14.79 48.92
CA GLY A 211 -5.06 13.43 48.54
C GLY A 211 -4.96 12.39 49.66
N ARG A 212 -4.51 12.79 50.87
CA ARG A 212 -4.31 11.88 52.00
C ARG A 212 -5.62 11.31 52.53
N THR A 213 -6.69 12.10 52.54
CA THR A 213 -8.03 11.65 52.95
C THR A 213 -8.52 10.49 52.08
N ILE A 214 -8.44 10.64 50.75
CA ILE A 214 -8.81 9.57 49.81
C ILE A 214 -7.89 8.37 49.95
N GLN A 215 -6.57 8.59 50.07
CA GLN A 215 -5.62 7.49 50.24
C GLN A 215 -5.94 6.63 51.47
N ALA A 216 -6.23 7.27 52.61
CA ALA A 216 -6.60 6.58 53.84
C ALA A 216 -7.91 5.80 53.68
N TRP A 217 -8.91 6.40 53.02
CA TRP A 217 -10.18 5.73 52.73
C TRP A 217 -10.00 4.53 51.80
N ILE A 218 -9.24 4.66 50.70
CA ILE A 218 -8.93 3.55 49.79
C ILE A 218 -8.23 2.42 50.53
N MET A 219 -7.27 2.74 51.42
CA MET A 219 -6.55 1.74 52.20
C MET A 219 -7.50 0.94 53.11
N GLU A 220 -8.42 1.63 53.77
CA GLU A 220 -9.43 1.01 54.63
C GLU A 220 -10.44 0.16 53.83
N MET A 221 -10.99 0.70 52.74
CA MET A 221 -12.01 0.01 51.94
C MET A 221 -11.43 -1.15 51.12
N ALA A 222 -10.20 -1.01 50.62
CA ALA A 222 -9.54 -2.11 49.94
C ALA A 222 -9.26 -3.28 50.87
N SER A 223 -8.83 -3.00 52.10
CA SER A 223 -8.69 -4.04 53.13
C SER A 223 -10.02 -4.72 53.45
N HIS A 224 -11.11 -3.93 53.56
CA HIS A 224 -12.46 -4.47 53.79
C HIS A 224 -12.94 -5.37 52.66
N VAL A 225 -12.85 -4.93 51.39
CA VAL A 225 -13.20 -5.75 50.23
C VAL A 225 -12.40 -7.04 50.20
N LYS A 226 -11.06 -6.95 50.35
CA LYS A 226 -10.17 -8.13 50.33
C LYS A 226 -10.37 -9.09 51.51
N SER A 227 -10.99 -8.63 52.60
CA SER A 227 -11.40 -9.49 53.72
C SER A 227 -12.60 -10.37 53.37
N ILE A 228 -13.45 -9.92 52.44
CA ILE A 228 -14.67 -10.62 52.00
C ILE A 228 -14.38 -11.46 50.75
N ASP A 229 -13.59 -10.92 49.82
CA ASP A 229 -13.30 -11.51 48.52
C ASP A 229 -11.80 -11.42 48.18
N ARG A 230 -11.17 -12.59 48.04
CA ARG A 230 -9.75 -12.72 47.66
C ARG A 230 -9.54 -13.18 46.21
N ASN A 231 -10.62 -13.47 45.50
CA ASN A 231 -10.60 -14.02 44.15
C ASN A 231 -10.53 -12.91 43.10
N HIS A 232 -11.39 -11.91 43.22
CA HIS A 232 -11.50 -10.82 42.25
C HIS A 232 -10.40 -9.77 42.39
N LEU A 233 -10.08 -9.12 41.27
CA LEU A 233 -9.22 -7.95 41.27
C LEU A 233 -9.94 -6.76 41.91
N LEU A 234 -9.18 -5.82 42.43
CA LEU A 234 -9.69 -4.60 43.03
C LEU A 234 -8.96 -3.37 42.47
N GLU A 235 -9.73 -2.34 42.17
CA GLU A 235 -9.24 -1.05 41.72
C GLU A 235 -10.01 0.10 42.40
N ALA A 236 -9.47 1.32 42.29
CA ALA A 236 -9.94 2.47 43.06
C ALA A 236 -10.91 3.40 42.31
N GLY A 237 -10.99 3.30 40.98
CA GLY A 237 -11.82 4.09 40.07
C GLY A 237 -11.27 5.49 39.78
N LEU A 238 -9.96 5.62 39.60
CA LEU A 238 -9.28 6.91 39.53
C LEU A 238 -9.18 7.46 38.11
N GLU A 239 -9.26 8.79 37.98
CA GLU A 239 -9.08 9.48 36.71
C GLU A 239 -7.61 9.55 36.26
N GLY A 240 -6.68 9.52 37.22
CA GLY A 240 -5.24 9.58 36.95
C GLY A 240 -4.53 10.85 37.45
N PHE A 241 -5.21 11.78 38.12
CA PHE A 241 -4.53 13.01 38.57
C PHE A 241 -3.40 12.75 39.55
N TYR A 242 -2.23 13.33 39.26
CA TYR A 242 -1.05 13.28 40.13
C TYR A 242 -1.25 14.18 41.34
N GLY A 243 -0.87 13.69 42.52
CA GLY A 243 -0.98 14.41 43.79
C GLY A 243 0.38 14.83 44.36
N GLN A 244 0.42 15.02 45.68
CA GLN A 244 1.61 15.49 46.40
C GLN A 244 2.74 14.46 46.48
N SER A 245 2.49 13.18 46.20
CA SER A 245 3.55 12.17 46.13
C SER A 245 4.49 12.40 44.94
N THR A 246 4.02 13.10 43.90
CA THR A 246 4.80 13.47 42.71
C THR A 246 4.53 14.92 42.28
N PRO A 247 4.99 15.94 43.04
CA PRO A 247 4.64 17.34 42.80
C PRO A 247 5.04 17.83 41.40
N GLN A 248 6.20 17.36 40.90
CA GLN A 248 6.69 17.72 39.56
C GLN A 248 5.78 17.23 38.43
N LYS A 249 4.95 16.20 38.66
CA LYS A 249 4.01 15.65 37.69
C LYS A 249 2.63 16.28 37.76
N LYS A 250 2.31 17.07 38.81
CA LYS A 250 1.07 17.88 38.85
C LYS A 250 0.92 18.78 37.62
N ARG A 251 2.02 19.21 36.99
CA ARG A 251 2.03 19.96 35.73
C ARG A 251 1.40 19.22 34.54
N LEU A 252 1.25 17.90 34.63
CA LEU A 252 0.58 17.10 33.61
C LEU A 252 -0.93 17.06 33.80
N ASN A 253 -1.45 17.43 34.98
CA ASN A 253 -2.90 17.50 35.23
C ASN A 253 -3.51 18.65 34.42
N PRO A 254 -4.81 18.59 34.07
CA PRO A 254 -5.50 19.66 33.33
C PRO A 254 -5.88 20.85 34.23
N SER A 255 -4.97 21.30 35.10
CA SER A 255 -5.16 22.41 36.04
C SER A 255 -6.27 22.22 37.10
N LEU A 256 -6.65 20.97 37.38
CA LEU A 256 -7.61 20.62 38.44
C LEU A 256 -6.88 20.11 39.69
N ASP A 257 -7.25 20.64 40.87
CA ASP A 257 -6.84 20.09 42.17
C ASP A 257 -8.07 19.56 42.91
N ILE A 258 -8.30 18.25 42.77
CA ILE A 258 -9.49 17.55 43.26
C ILE A 258 -9.21 16.62 44.45
N GLY A 259 -8.01 16.72 45.04
CA GLY A 259 -7.62 15.95 46.21
C GLY A 259 -7.47 14.45 45.96
N THR A 260 -6.86 14.06 44.84
CA THR A 260 -6.51 12.66 44.53
C THR A 260 -5.03 12.53 44.14
N ASP A 261 -4.47 11.33 44.27
CA ASP A 261 -3.06 11.05 43.97
C ASP A 261 -2.90 9.69 43.28
N PHE A 262 -2.70 9.70 41.96
CA PHE A 262 -2.56 8.51 41.14
C PHE A 262 -1.49 7.53 41.63
N ILE A 263 -0.32 8.02 42.06
CA ILE A 263 0.76 7.12 42.48
C ILE A 263 0.48 6.57 43.87
N ALA A 264 0.17 7.44 44.83
CA ALA A 264 0.02 7.06 46.23
C ALA A 264 -1.18 6.14 46.44
N ASN A 265 -2.27 6.36 45.71
CA ASN A 265 -3.48 5.53 45.81
C ASN A 265 -3.28 4.16 45.18
N ASN A 266 -2.64 4.09 44.00
CA ASN A 266 -2.40 2.80 43.33
C ASN A 266 -1.26 1.97 43.95
N GLN A 267 -0.48 2.51 44.88
CA GLN A 267 0.54 1.74 45.64
C GLN A 267 -0.05 0.94 46.81
N ILE A 268 -1.29 1.20 47.20
CA ILE A 268 -1.96 0.50 48.30
C ILE A 268 -1.98 -1.02 48.02
N PRO A 269 -1.60 -1.88 48.98
CA PRO A 269 -1.45 -3.33 48.75
C PRO A 269 -2.73 -4.05 48.28
N GLY A 270 -3.91 -3.53 48.61
CA GLY A 270 -5.19 -4.10 48.19
C GLY A 270 -5.60 -3.75 46.76
N ILE A 271 -4.96 -2.78 46.10
CA ILE A 271 -5.26 -2.37 44.73
C ILE A 271 -4.42 -3.20 43.75
N ASP A 272 -5.04 -3.95 42.86
CA ASP A 272 -4.34 -4.90 41.98
C ASP A 272 -3.87 -4.28 40.66
N PHE A 273 -4.61 -3.30 40.14
CA PHE A 273 -4.29 -2.59 38.90
C PHE A 273 -4.73 -1.14 38.96
N ALA A 274 -4.14 -0.32 38.09
CA ALA A 274 -4.44 1.10 37.99
C ALA A 274 -5.47 1.38 36.89
N THR A 275 -6.30 2.37 37.12
CA THR A 275 -7.25 2.92 36.15
C THR A 275 -6.96 4.39 35.88
N VAL A 276 -7.31 4.82 34.66
CA VAL A 276 -7.35 6.23 34.26
C VAL A 276 -8.60 6.47 33.43
N HIS A 277 -9.23 7.62 33.62
CA HIS A 277 -10.36 8.12 32.82
C HIS A 277 -9.85 9.30 32.02
N SER A 278 -10.30 9.52 30.79
CA SER A 278 -9.77 10.63 29.98
C SER A 278 -10.83 11.30 29.13
N TYR A 279 -11.08 12.57 29.45
CA TYR A 279 -11.98 13.46 28.73
C TYR A 279 -11.31 14.82 28.44
N PRO A 280 -10.30 14.86 27.55
CA PRO A 280 -9.59 16.10 27.21
C PRO A 280 -10.51 17.21 26.68
N ASP A 281 -11.60 16.85 26.03
CA ASP A 281 -12.65 17.75 25.54
C ASP A 281 -13.39 18.48 26.67
N GLN A 282 -13.63 17.80 27.79
CA GLN A 282 -14.22 18.41 28.98
C GLN A 282 -13.20 19.19 29.81
N TRP A 283 -12.02 18.61 30.02
CA TRP A 283 -11.00 19.19 30.90
C TRP A 283 -10.30 20.40 30.29
N LEU A 284 -10.17 20.46 28.96
CA LEU A 284 -9.46 21.49 28.22
C LEU A 284 -10.38 22.10 27.15
N SER A 285 -11.64 22.35 27.50
CA SER A 285 -12.69 22.84 26.60
C SER A 285 -12.37 24.18 25.93
N SER A 286 -11.50 24.99 26.54
CA SER A 286 -11.02 26.27 25.99
C SER A 286 -9.80 26.14 25.05
N SER A 287 -9.23 24.95 24.92
CA SER A 287 -8.03 24.68 24.12
C SER A 287 -8.37 24.15 22.73
N SER A 288 -7.43 24.26 21.79
CA SER A 288 -7.60 23.70 20.45
C SER A 288 -7.59 22.16 20.47
N GLU A 289 -8.28 21.55 19.50
CA GLU A 289 -8.33 20.08 19.34
C GLU A 289 -6.91 19.47 19.25
N GLN A 290 -5.99 20.11 18.53
CA GLN A 290 -4.60 19.67 18.42
C GLN A 290 -3.89 19.66 19.79
N TYR A 291 -4.19 20.63 20.65
CA TYR A 291 -3.66 20.67 22.01
C TYR A 291 -4.28 19.58 22.89
N GLN A 292 -5.59 19.35 22.79
CA GLN A 292 -6.28 18.27 23.50
C GLN A 292 -5.70 16.88 23.17
N LEU A 293 -5.48 16.60 21.88
CA LEU A 293 -4.88 15.33 21.44
C LEU A 293 -3.41 15.19 21.87
N SER A 294 -2.63 16.28 21.83
CA SER A 294 -1.25 16.31 22.31
C SER A 294 -1.18 16.07 23.83
N PHE A 295 -2.07 16.71 24.58
CA PHE A 295 -2.23 16.49 26.02
C PHE A 295 -2.55 15.02 26.31
N LEU A 296 -3.56 14.45 25.65
CA LEU A 296 -3.94 13.05 25.80
C LEU A 296 -2.76 12.10 25.54
N ASN A 297 -2.02 12.33 24.45
CA ASN A 297 -0.88 11.50 24.10
C ASN A 297 0.21 11.52 25.19
N ASN A 298 0.53 12.71 25.72
CA ASN A 298 1.52 12.89 26.79
C ASN A 298 1.03 12.34 28.13
N TRP A 299 -0.26 12.54 28.44
CA TRP A 299 -0.94 12.00 29.61
C TRP A 299 -0.80 10.48 29.64
N LEU A 300 -1.19 9.80 28.56
CA LEU A 300 -1.10 8.34 28.47
C LEU A 300 0.34 7.83 28.58
N ASP A 301 1.31 8.48 27.94
CA ASP A 301 2.72 8.07 28.05
C ASP A 301 3.24 8.13 29.49
N ALA A 302 2.88 9.18 30.23
CA ALA A 302 3.27 9.33 31.62
C ALA A 302 2.68 8.21 32.50
N HIS A 303 1.39 7.93 32.37
CA HIS A 303 0.68 6.92 33.16
C HIS A 303 1.16 5.51 32.84
N ILE A 304 1.33 5.18 31.55
CA ILE A 304 1.84 3.86 31.12
C ILE A 304 3.27 3.65 31.64
N ARG A 305 4.13 4.68 31.57
CA ARG A 305 5.49 4.61 32.10
C ARG A 305 5.49 4.40 33.62
N ASP A 306 4.66 5.12 34.35
CA ASP A 306 4.60 5.03 35.81
C ASP A 306 3.99 3.71 36.29
N ALA A 307 2.98 3.20 35.59
CA ALA A 307 2.45 1.86 35.81
C ALA A 307 3.55 0.79 35.68
N ARG A 308 4.48 0.97 34.72
CA ARG A 308 5.60 0.05 34.50
C ARG A 308 6.68 0.17 35.57
N ILE A 309 7.12 1.39 35.85
CA ILE A 309 8.35 1.64 36.63
C ILE A 309 8.05 1.78 38.12
N ILE A 310 7.04 2.58 38.47
CA ILE A 310 6.74 2.97 39.85
C ILE A 310 5.76 1.99 40.47
N LEU A 311 4.59 1.79 39.85
CA LEU A 311 3.52 0.95 40.41
C LEU A 311 3.82 -0.54 40.24
N ARG A 312 4.46 -0.91 39.11
CA ARG A 312 4.68 -2.30 38.69
C ARG A 312 3.40 -3.12 38.62
N LYS A 313 2.29 -2.46 38.27
CA LYS A 313 0.94 -3.01 38.14
C LYS A 313 0.42 -2.81 36.71
N PRO A 314 -0.56 -3.61 36.26
CA PRO A 314 -1.23 -3.34 35.00
C PRO A 314 -1.98 -2.00 35.06
N ILE A 315 -2.21 -1.39 33.90
CA ILE A 315 -3.05 -0.21 33.77
C ILE A 315 -4.14 -0.41 32.71
N LEU A 316 -5.35 0.04 33.03
CA LEU A 316 -6.52 0.03 32.15
C LEU A 316 -6.98 1.48 31.93
N LEU A 317 -7.20 1.87 30.67
CA LEU A 317 -7.88 3.12 30.37
C LEU A 317 -9.38 2.85 30.51
N ALA A 318 -9.92 3.07 31.71
CA ALA A 318 -11.25 2.60 32.08
C ALA A 318 -12.37 3.49 31.51
N GLU A 319 -12.07 4.71 31.10
CA GLU A 319 -13.01 5.58 30.39
C GLU A 319 -12.28 6.49 29.40
N PHE A 320 -12.83 6.63 28.19
CA PHE A 320 -12.44 7.64 27.21
C PHE A 320 -13.54 7.82 26.16
N GLY A 321 -13.64 9.01 25.57
CA GLY A 321 -14.59 9.30 24.50
C GLY A 321 -14.42 10.71 23.94
N LYS A 322 -15.18 11.03 22.88
CA LYS A 322 -15.26 12.37 22.29
C LYS A 322 -16.72 12.69 21.96
N SER A 323 -17.26 13.77 22.52
CA SER A 323 -18.68 14.09 22.39
C SER A 323 -19.04 14.57 20.99
N TRP A 324 -20.16 14.10 20.44
CA TRP A 324 -20.73 14.67 19.21
C TRP A 324 -21.39 16.05 19.45
N LYS A 325 -21.59 16.42 20.72
CA LYS A 325 -22.12 17.73 21.12
C LYS A 325 -21.05 18.83 21.10
N ASP A 326 -19.78 18.48 20.91
CA ASP A 326 -18.70 19.46 20.82
C ASP A 326 -18.85 20.37 19.58
N PRO A 327 -18.59 21.68 19.70
CA PRO A 327 -18.63 22.59 18.56
C PRO A 327 -17.67 22.15 17.44
N GLY A 328 -18.19 22.02 16.21
CA GLY A 328 -17.38 21.60 15.05
C GLY A 328 -17.07 20.10 15.01
N PHE A 329 -17.79 19.29 15.80
CA PHE A 329 -17.63 17.84 15.81
C PHE A 329 -17.78 17.22 14.42
N ASN A 330 -16.86 16.31 14.11
CA ASN A 330 -17.03 15.31 13.07
C ASN A 330 -16.50 13.96 13.54
N THR A 331 -16.97 12.88 12.91
CA THR A 331 -16.60 11.51 13.31
C THR A 331 -15.10 11.24 13.18
N TYR A 332 -14.39 11.95 12.29
CA TYR A 332 -12.94 11.81 12.14
C TYR A 332 -12.17 12.24 13.41
N GLN A 333 -12.60 13.30 14.10
CA GLN A 333 -11.99 13.71 15.38
C GLN A 333 -12.15 12.65 16.46
N ARG A 334 -13.34 12.04 16.55
CA ARG A 334 -13.59 10.91 17.46
C ARG A 334 -12.67 9.73 17.12
N ASP A 335 -12.55 9.40 15.84
CA ASP A 335 -11.68 8.32 15.39
C ASP A 335 -10.20 8.62 15.67
N GLN A 336 -9.75 9.87 15.58
CA GLN A 336 -8.40 10.27 15.95
C GLN A 336 -8.12 10.02 17.44
N LEU A 337 -9.02 10.44 18.33
CA LEU A 337 -8.89 10.21 19.77
C LEU A 337 -8.84 8.70 20.10
N PHE A 338 -9.76 7.91 19.52
CA PHE A 338 -9.79 6.46 19.69
C PHE A 338 -8.51 5.81 19.18
N ASN A 339 -8.01 6.23 18.02
CA ASN A 339 -6.75 5.72 17.46
C ASN A 339 -5.55 6.03 18.35
N ILE A 340 -5.45 7.22 18.97
CA ILE A 340 -4.36 7.54 19.91
C ILE A 340 -4.40 6.56 21.10
N VAL A 341 -5.56 6.44 21.76
CA VAL A 341 -5.77 5.54 22.90
C VAL A 341 -5.42 4.09 22.54
N TYR A 342 -6.02 3.57 21.47
CA TYR A 342 -5.84 2.19 21.04
C TYR A 342 -4.44 1.88 20.54
N ASN A 343 -3.76 2.82 19.87
CA ASN A 343 -2.36 2.65 19.51
C ASN A 343 -1.46 2.56 20.74
N LYS A 344 -1.66 3.39 21.78
CA LYS A 344 -0.90 3.29 23.03
C LYS A 344 -1.09 1.94 23.72
N ILE A 345 -2.33 1.48 23.82
CA ILE A 345 -2.66 0.16 24.38
C ILE A 345 -2.00 -0.94 23.54
N TYR A 346 -2.15 -0.91 22.22
CA TYR A 346 -1.61 -1.93 21.32
C TYR A 346 -0.09 -2.04 21.41
N TRP A 347 0.63 -0.91 21.36
CA TRP A 347 2.10 -0.90 21.45
C TRP A 347 2.60 -1.34 22.82
N SER A 348 1.90 -0.95 23.89
CA SER A 348 2.18 -1.45 25.23
C SER A 348 1.98 -2.97 25.27
N ALA A 349 0.81 -3.49 24.88
CA ALA A 349 0.52 -4.93 24.84
C ALA A 349 1.53 -5.73 24.00
N LYS A 350 1.86 -5.24 22.79
CA LYS A 350 2.79 -5.89 21.86
C LYS A 350 4.21 -6.00 22.44
N THR A 351 4.64 -5.01 23.20
CA THR A 351 5.99 -4.94 23.81
C THR A 351 6.05 -5.50 25.23
N GLY A 352 4.96 -6.10 25.73
CA GLY A 352 4.88 -6.56 27.12
C GLY A 352 4.96 -5.39 28.11
N GLY A 353 4.30 -4.27 27.80
CA GLY A 353 4.05 -3.14 28.69
C GLY A 353 2.83 -3.33 29.61
N PRO A 354 2.59 -2.37 30.53
CA PRO A 354 1.52 -2.46 31.51
C PRO A 354 0.11 -2.17 30.97
N ALA A 355 0.01 -1.41 29.87
CA ALA A 355 -1.27 -0.98 29.34
C ALA A 355 -1.91 -2.16 28.59
N SER A 356 -2.92 -2.73 29.21
CA SER A 356 -3.47 -4.03 28.82
C SER A 356 -4.92 -3.94 28.35
N GLY A 357 -5.46 -2.72 28.22
CA GLY A 357 -6.78 -2.54 27.65
C GLY A 357 -7.36 -1.14 27.77
N GLY A 358 -8.51 -0.94 27.14
CA GLY A 358 -9.28 0.31 27.19
C GLY A 358 -10.78 0.04 27.09
N LEU A 359 -11.57 0.86 27.81
CA LEU A 359 -13.03 0.84 27.79
C LEU A 359 -13.55 2.21 27.36
N PHE A 360 -14.27 2.28 26.25
CA PHE A 360 -14.83 3.54 25.78
C PHE A 360 -16.13 3.89 26.54
N TRP A 361 -16.42 5.17 26.64
CA TRP A 361 -17.70 5.69 27.14
C TRP A 361 -18.54 6.15 25.94
N GLN A 362 -19.77 5.66 25.73
CA GLN A 362 -20.43 4.49 26.34
C GLN A 362 -21.12 3.66 25.26
N LEU A 363 -21.45 2.40 25.54
CA LEU A 363 -22.22 1.55 24.61
C LEU A 363 -23.73 1.65 24.89
N LEU A 364 -24.51 1.94 23.86
CA LEU A 364 -25.98 1.85 23.89
C LEU A 364 -26.49 0.81 22.89
N ALA A 365 -27.66 0.22 23.19
CA ALA A 365 -28.43 -0.53 22.20
C ALA A 365 -29.33 0.42 21.39
N GLY A 366 -29.75 0.02 20.18
CA GLY A 366 -30.71 0.79 19.38
C GLY A 366 -32.04 1.03 20.12
N GLY A 367 -32.66 2.20 19.92
CA GLY A 367 -33.91 2.59 20.59
C GLY A 367 -33.72 3.01 22.06
N MET A 368 -32.59 3.65 22.37
CA MET A 368 -32.24 4.17 23.69
C MET A 368 -31.92 5.68 23.65
N GLU A 369 -32.72 6.45 22.90
CA GLU A 369 -32.53 7.88 22.66
C GLU A 369 -32.48 8.69 23.96
N SER A 370 -33.24 8.30 24.98
CA SER A 370 -33.26 8.97 26.29
C SER A 370 -31.97 8.82 27.10
N PHE A 371 -31.06 7.94 26.70
CA PHE A 371 -29.77 7.70 27.37
C PHE A 371 -28.58 8.33 26.62
N ARG A 372 -28.82 9.00 25.49
CA ARG A 372 -27.78 9.65 24.67
C ARG A 372 -27.19 10.87 25.39
N ASP A 373 -25.90 10.85 25.67
CA ASP A 373 -25.19 11.89 26.41
C ASP A 373 -24.21 12.71 25.54
N GLY A 374 -23.96 12.30 24.30
CA GLY A 374 -22.99 12.89 23.39
C GLY A 374 -21.84 11.95 23.06
N TYR A 375 -21.53 11.02 23.96
CA TYR A 375 -20.38 10.12 23.84
C TYR A 375 -20.78 8.73 23.36
N GLU A 376 -22.07 8.42 23.33
CA GLU A 376 -22.55 7.08 23.02
C GLU A 376 -22.05 6.56 21.67
N ILE A 377 -21.87 5.24 21.64
CA ILE A 377 -21.61 4.44 20.45
C ILE A 377 -22.70 3.37 20.38
N ILE A 378 -23.32 3.25 19.21
CA ILE A 378 -24.26 2.19 18.90
C ILE A 378 -23.61 1.33 17.81
N LEU A 379 -23.21 0.10 18.16
CA LEU A 379 -22.42 -0.75 17.26
C LEU A 379 -23.19 -1.16 16.00
N SER A 380 -24.52 -1.29 16.11
CA SER A 380 -25.39 -1.57 14.96
C SER A 380 -25.47 -0.45 13.93
N GLU A 381 -25.14 0.80 14.26
CA GLU A 381 -25.13 1.93 13.31
C GLU A 381 -23.93 1.91 12.33
N ARG A 382 -22.99 0.97 12.49
CA ARG A 382 -21.81 0.76 11.61
C ARG A 382 -21.00 2.03 11.33
N SER A 383 -20.84 2.88 12.35
CA SER A 383 -20.01 4.08 12.25
C SER A 383 -18.53 3.76 12.02
N SER A 384 -17.75 4.73 11.52
CA SER A 384 -16.30 4.57 11.38
C SER A 384 -15.63 4.28 12.73
N THR A 385 -16.13 4.86 13.82
CA THR A 385 -15.67 4.56 15.18
C THR A 385 -15.92 3.11 15.58
N ALA A 386 -17.06 2.51 15.21
CA ALA A 386 -17.33 1.09 15.46
C ALA A 386 -16.30 0.18 14.74
N ASN A 387 -15.86 0.56 13.53
CA ASN A 387 -14.80 -0.14 12.81
C ASN A 387 -13.44 -0.01 13.53
N VAL A 388 -13.09 1.18 14.03
CA VAL A 388 -11.86 1.39 14.82
C VAL A 388 -11.84 0.49 16.07
N ILE A 389 -12.97 0.38 16.76
CA ILE A 389 -13.14 -0.50 17.93
C ILE A 389 -12.95 -1.98 17.54
N ALA A 390 -13.61 -2.45 16.48
CA ALA A 390 -13.49 -3.83 16.00
C ALA A 390 -12.05 -4.19 15.59
N GLN A 391 -11.37 -3.27 14.88
CA GLN A 391 -9.98 -3.44 14.51
C GLN A 391 -9.06 -3.56 15.73
N GLN A 392 -9.30 -2.79 16.79
CA GLN A 392 -8.53 -2.92 18.02
C GLN A 392 -8.75 -4.26 18.71
N SER A 393 -10.01 -4.72 18.80
CA SER A 393 -10.32 -6.05 19.35
C SER A 393 -9.54 -7.15 18.62
N HIS A 394 -9.53 -7.08 17.27
CA HIS A 394 -8.79 -8.02 16.44
C HIS A 394 -7.28 -7.97 16.71
N LYS A 395 -6.69 -6.77 16.79
CA LYS A 395 -5.26 -6.57 17.10
C LYS A 395 -4.87 -7.19 18.45
N LEU A 396 -5.67 -6.99 19.50
CA LEU A 396 -5.39 -7.54 20.83
C LEU A 396 -5.56 -9.06 20.89
N ASP A 397 -6.58 -9.63 20.21
CA ASP A 397 -6.75 -11.08 20.10
C ASP A 397 -5.56 -11.74 19.38
N GLN A 398 -5.05 -11.10 18.32
CA GLN A 398 -3.85 -11.58 17.64
C GLN A 398 -2.60 -11.61 18.55
N ILE A 399 -2.47 -10.65 19.48
CA ILE A 399 -1.38 -10.67 20.48
C ILE A 399 -1.59 -11.82 21.46
N ARG A 400 -2.81 -12.00 21.98
CA ARG A 400 -3.16 -13.13 22.87
C ARG A 400 -2.80 -14.48 22.23
N LYS A 401 -3.13 -14.68 20.95
CA LYS A 401 -2.80 -15.90 20.19
C LYS A 401 -1.29 -16.15 20.10
N ILE A 402 -0.46 -15.11 19.91
CA ILE A 402 1.00 -15.23 19.93
C ILE A 402 1.50 -15.72 21.29
N PHE A 403 1.07 -15.08 22.38
CA PHE A 403 1.53 -15.44 23.73
C PHE A 403 1.10 -16.86 24.12
N THR A 404 -0.13 -17.25 23.76
CA THR A 404 -0.63 -18.61 23.99
C THR A 404 0.25 -19.65 23.28
N ARG A 405 0.63 -19.40 22.02
CA ARG A 405 1.56 -20.28 21.29
C ARG A 405 2.92 -20.36 21.99
N ARG A 406 3.56 -19.22 22.31
CA ARG A 406 4.85 -19.18 23.03
C ARG A 406 4.84 -19.94 24.35
N ARG A 407 3.74 -19.86 25.12
CA ARG A 407 3.58 -20.60 26.37
C ARG A 407 3.51 -22.10 26.15
N ASN A 408 2.73 -22.54 25.17
CA ASN A 408 2.60 -23.97 24.85
C ASN A 408 3.96 -24.56 24.48
N VAL A 409 4.76 -23.83 23.69
CA VAL A 409 6.14 -24.18 23.36
C VAL A 409 7.03 -24.33 24.59
N GLN A 410 7.00 -23.36 25.50
CA GLN A 410 7.80 -23.43 26.74
C GLN A 410 7.39 -24.61 27.63
N ARG A 411 6.08 -24.93 27.69
CA ARG A 411 5.56 -26.10 28.40
C ARG A 411 6.07 -27.41 27.78
N TRP A 412 6.06 -27.50 26.45
CA TRP A 412 6.63 -28.63 25.71
C TRP A 412 8.15 -28.79 25.93
N LYS A 413 8.91 -27.68 25.88
CA LYS A 413 10.37 -27.69 26.17
C LYS A 413 10.67 -28.18 27.59
N ARG A 414 9.89 -27.75 28.59
CA ARG A 414 10.02 -28.23 29.99
C ARG A 414 9.65 -29.70 30.15
N ALA A 415 8.60 -30.17 29.48
CA ALA A 415 8.22 -31.58 29.48
C ALA A 415 9.31 -32.47 28.85
N ARG A 416 9.93 -32.02 27.75
CA ARG A 416 11.05 -32.73 27.10
C ARG A 416 12.34 -32.70 27.93
N ALA A 417 12.62 -31.60 28.64
CA ALA A 417 13.73 -31.52 29.59
C ALA A 417 13.54 -32.44 30.81
N LYS A 418 12.31 -32.53 31.36
CA LYS A 418 11.98 -33.52 32.40
C LYS A 418 12.12 -34.96 31.91
N ARG A 419 11.72 -35.24 30.66
CA ARG A 419 11.98 -36.55 30.03
C ARG A 419 13.48 -36.81 29.93
N ARG A 420 14.28 -35.92 29.34
CA ARG A 420 15.76 -36.09 29.26
C ARG A 420 16.44 -36.22 30.64
N GLY A 421 15.99 -35.48 31.65
CA GLY A 421 16.47 -35.64 33.04
C GLY A 421 16.14 -37.00 33.65
N GLY A 422 14.98 -37.58 33.33
CA GLY A 422 14.61 -38.95 33.71
C GLY A 422 15.47 -40.03 33.03
N TRP A 423 15.96 -39.77 31.82
CA TRP A 423 16.89 -40.68 31.12
C TRP A 423 18.32 -40.59 31.67
N HIS A 424 18.75 -39.44 32.20
CA HIS A 424 20.05 -39.31 32.87
C HIS A 424 20.08 -39.90 34.29
N ALA A 425 18.93 -40.12 34.93
CA ALA A 425 18.87 -40.81 36.22
C ALA A 425 18.89 -42.35 36.11
N LEU A 426 18.73 -42.90 34.90
CA LEU A 426 18.65 -44.35 34.63
C LEU A 426 19.92 -44.94 33.97
N LEU A 427 20.85 -44.09 33.51
CA LEU A 427 22.08 -44.51 32.84
C LEU A 427 23.24 -43.64 33.33
N GLY A 428 24.02 -44.13 34.31
CA GLY A 428 25.21 -43.40 34.75
C GLY A 428 25.94 -43.83 36.03
N HIS A 429 26.02 -45.13 36.34
CA HIS A 429 27.10 -45.65 37.18
C HIS A 429 28.09 -46.38 36.25
N ALA A 430 29.22 -45.75 35.94
CA ALA A 430 30.56 -46.35 35.70
C ALA A 430 31.46 -45.38 34.91
N CYS A 431 32.55 -44.94 35.58
CA CYS A 431 33.94 -44.71 35.09
C CYS A 431 34.22 -43.78 33.89
N PHE A 432 35.34 -43.05 33.74
CA PHE A 432 36.51 -42.58 34.52
C PHE A 432 37.11 -41.46 33.59
N ALA A 433 37.28 -40.21 34.02
CA ALA A 433 38.52 -39.56 34.48
C ALA A 433 39.77 -39.69 33.56
N THR A 434 40.25 -38.54 33.06
CA THR A 434 41.65 -38.03 33.01
C THR A 434 41.61 -36.65 32.35
N SER A 435 41.78 -35.54 33.10
CA SER A 435 43.02 -34.75 33.31
C SER A 435 43.46 -33.98 32.05
N SER A 436 43.95 -32.76 32.05
CA SER A 436 44.16 -31.67 33.02
C SER A 436 44.92 -30.58 32.23
N ASP A 437 44.81 -29.32 32.68
CA ASP A 437 45.70 -28.15 32.44
C ASP A 437 45.06 -26.99 31.65
N ARG A 438 45.26 -25.72 32.01
CA ARG A 438 45.65 -25.03 33.27
C ARG A 438 45.36 -23.55 33.00
N ASN A 439 44.89 -22.88 34.04
CA ASN A 439 44.75 -21.43 34.25
C ASN A 439 45.92 -20.55 33.75
N MET A 440 45.63 -19.32 33.30
CA MET A 440 45.93 -18.03 34.01
C MET A 440 45.57 -16.83 33.11
N VAL A 441 44.73 -15.86 33.53
CA VAL A 441 45.07 -14.58 34.24
C VAL A 441 45.92 -13.66 33.32
N SER A 442 45.64 -12.40 32.97
CA SER A 442 44.94 -11.27 33.60
C SER A 442 44.85 -10.07 32.62
N THR A 443 43.80 -9.25 32.76
CA THR A 443 43.80 -7.77 32.87
C THR A 443 44.53 -6.89 31.82
N ILE A 444 43.82 -5.92 31.23
CA ILE A 444 44.17 -4.47 31.24
C ILE A 444 42.91 -3.63 30.91
N ARG A 445 42.82 -2.50 31.64
CA ARG A 445 41.73 -1.52 31.74
C ARG A 445 41.59 -0.59 30.53
N ALA A 446 40.41 0.01 30.44
CA ALA A 446 40.11 1.28 29.78
C ALA A 446 40.92 2.47 30.35
N HIS A 447 41.39 3.39 29.49
CA HIS A 447 41.07 4.84 29.51
C HIS A 447 41.82 5.64 28.44
N ASN A 448 41.20 6.76 28.06
CA ASN A 448 41.74 8.01 27.49
C ASN A 448 42.01 8.10 25.98
N LEU A 449 41.70 9.18 25.26
CA LEU A 449 40.91 10.41 25.51
C LEU A 449 40.75 11.16 24.16
N ARG A 450 39.71 12.00 24.10
CA ARG A 450 39.41 13.11 23.16
C ARG A 450 40.62 13.88 22.55
N LYS A 451 40.44 14.35 21.29
CA LYS A 451 40.34 15.77 20.84
C LYS A 451 40.56 15.84 19.30
N LEU A 452 39.61 16.36 18.51
CA LEU A 452 39.29 17.77 18.17
C LEU A 452 40.28 18.44 17.18
N CYS A 453 39.70 18.84 16.04
CA CYS A 453 40.05 19.91 15.10
C CYS A 453 41.46 19.93 14.48
N THR A 454 41.54 19.96 13.13
CA THR A 454 41.82 21.20 12.36
C THR A 454 41.95 20.90 10.86
N VAL A 455 41.55 21.91 10.09
CA VAL A 455 41.82 22.13 8.66
C VAL A 455 43.34 22.09 8.38
N PRO A 456 43.77 21.76 7.16
CA PRO A 456 44.76 22.60 6.51
C PRO A 456 44.36 23.01 5.09
N ASN A 457 44.18 24.32 4.92
CA ASN A 457 44.64 25.06 3.76
C ASN A 457 46.15 25.27 3.92
N ILE A 458 46.87 25.37 2.79
CA ILE A 458 48.09 26.12 2.48
C ILE A 458 48.90 25.30 1.46
N ALA A 459 49.51 25.82 0.39
CA ALA A 459 49.42 27.07 -0.37
C ALA A 459 50.50 26.97 -1.47
N PHE A 460 50.25 27.64 -2.61
CA PHE A 460 51.19 28.42 -3.43
C PHE A 460 52.57 27.87 -3.86
N ILE A 461 52.80 27.89 -5.17
CA ILE A 461 53.73 28.75 -5.95
C ILE A 461 53.28 28.52 -7.42
N GLY A 462 52.83 29.49 -8.21
CA GLY A 462 53.53 30.72 -8.56
C GLY A 462 54.27 30.50 -9.88
N ASN A 463 53.66 30.84 -11.02
CA ASN A 463 54.42 31.45 -12.10
C ASN A 463 53.56 32.42 -12.92
N LYS A 464 54.11 33.63 -13.01
CA LYS A 464 53.62 34.81 -13.70
C LYS A 464 54.39 34.92 -15.02
N ASP A 465 53.71 35.55 -15.97
CA ASP A 465 54.24 36.30 -17.11
C ASP A 465 54.90 35.52 -18.27
N ILE A 466 54.33 35.69 -19.47
CA ILE A 466 54.97 36.35 -20.63
C ILE A 466 53.89 36.80 -21.64
N LEU A 467 53.78 38.13 -21.76
CA LEU A 467 53.56 39.00 -22.93
C LEU A 467 52.55 38.60 -24.03
N VAL A 468 51.48 39.38 -24.26
CA VAL A 468 51.38 40.68 -25.01
C VAL A 468 51.08 40.50 -26.51
N SER A 469 50.19 41.38 -26.99
CA SER A 469 49.69 41.59 -28.36
C SER A 469 48.41 40.78 -28.66
N GLN A 470 47.27 41.33 -29.08
CA GLN A 470 46.99 42.61 -29.73
C GLN A 470 45.67 43.19 -29.19
N THR A 471 45.75 44.20 -28.33
CA THR A 471 44.69 45.20 -28.20
C THR A 471 45.01 46.27 -29.23
N THR A 472 44.36 46.23 -30.39
CA THR A 472 44.38 47.35 -31.32
C THR A 472 43.06 47.41 -32.05
N SER A 473 42.46 48.61 -32.02
CA SER A 473 41.18 49.00 -32.61
C SER A 473 39.94 48.77 -31.74
N ILE A 474 39.72 49.66 -30.76
CA ILE A 474 38.50 50.47 -30.57
C ILE A 474 38.90 51.56 -29.56
N ASN A 475 39.77 52.47 -29.99
CA ASN A 475 40.03 53.73 -29.29
C ASN A 475 40.11 54.92 -30.26
N SER A 476 39.53 54.76 -31.46
CA SER A 476 39.56 55.76 -32.53
C SER A 476 38.22 56.45 -32.82
N PHE A 477 37.26 56.46 -31.88
CA PHE A 477 36.02 57.23 -32.03
C PHE A 477 35.70 58.16 -30.86
N ARG A 478 36.74 58.59 -30.12
CA ARG A 478 36.65 59.83 -29.33
C ARG A 478 37.58 60.87 -29.94
N LYS A 479 36.96 61.92 -30.48
CA LYS A 479 37.54 63.11 -31.12
C LYS A 479 38.07 62.89 -32.54
N GLN A 480 37.15 62.95 -33.49
CA GLN A 480 37.35 63.78 -34.69
C GLN A 480 35.98 64.34 -35.09
N HIS A 481 36.01 65.62 -35.46
CA HIS A 481 34.97 66.47 -36.07
C HIS A 481 33.55 65.92 -36.19
N VAL A 482 32.58 66.73 -35.75
CA VAL A 482 31.19 66.70 -36.23
C VAL A 482 31.18 66.59 -37.76
N PRO A 483 30.50 65.57 -38.33
CA PRO A 483 29.71 65.76 -39.53
C PRO A 483 28.24 65.68 -39.12
N ASN A 484 27.49 66.67 -39.56
CA ASN A 484 26.03 66.63 -39.51
C ASN A 484 25.51 65.32 -40.13
N ALA A 485 24.50 64.73 -39.48
CA ALA A 485 23.79 63.48 -39.77
C ALA A 485 24.47 62.17 -39.31
N ILE A 486 24.16 61.74 -38.08
CA ILE A 486 24.34 60.35 -37.65
C ILE A 486 23.35 59.50 -38.47
N ASN A 487 23.87 58.62 -39.32
CA ASN A 487 23.05 57.76 -40.17
C ASN A 487 22.47 56.59 -39.36
N MET A 488 21.22 56.72 -38.92
CA MET A 488 20.48 55.65 -38.22
C MET A 488 20.44 54.33 -39.00
N LEU A 489 20.54 54.38 -40.33
CA LEU A 489 20.52 53.22 -41.22
C LEU A 489 21.79 52.35 -41.06
N GLU A 490 22.95 52.97 -40.82
CA GLU A 490 24.22 52.27 -40.57
C GLU A 490 24.24 51.63 -39.17
N LEU A 491 23.77 52.35 -38.16
CA LEU A 491 23.64 51.82 -36.79
C LEU A 491 22.67 50.63 -36.73
N ASN A 492 21.54 50.72 -37.41
CA ASN A 492 20.57 49.61 -37.52
C ASN A 492 21.13 48.41 -38.30
N SER A 493 21.94 48.65 -39.34
CA SER A 493 22.61 47.57 -40.09
C SER A 493 23.62 46.81 -39.22
N LEU A 494 24.43 47.53 -38.44
CA LEU A 494 25.41 46.94 -37.53
C LEU A 494 24.73 46.16 -36.39
N LEU A 495 23.68 46.73 -35.79
CA LEU A 495 22.86 46.05 -34.78
C LEU A 495 22.24 44.75 -35.33
N LYS A 496 21.72 44.79 -36.56
CA LYS A 496 21.18 43.62 -37.26
C LYS A 496 22.23 42.55 -37.51
N ASN A 497 23.49 42.94 -37.75
CA ASN A 497 24.58 41.99 -37.95
C ASN A 497 24.95 41.29 -36.64
N LEU A 498 25.11 42.03 -35.54
CA LEU A 498 25.39 41.45 -34.21
C LEU A 498 24.28 40.49 -33.73
N VAL A 499 23.01 40.83 -33.99
CA VAL A 499 21.90 39.92 -33.70
C VAL A 499 21.91 38.68 -34.60
N LYS A 500 22.42 38.77 -35.83
CA LYS A 500 22.58 37.61 -36.72
C LYS A 500 23.73 36.70 -36.32
N THR A 501 24.84 37.23 -35.82
CA THR A 501 26.00 36.45 -35.36
C THR A 501 25.77 35.79 -34.00
N GLY A 502 24.76 36.25 -33.24
CA GLY A 502 24.37 35.67 -31.95
C GLY A 502 24.94 36.42 -30.74
N ASP A 503 25.69 37.52 -30.97
CA ASP A 503 26.36 38.33 -29.96
C ASP A 503 25.39 39.31 -29.28
N LEU A 504 24.35 38.77 -28.65
CA LEU A 504 23.26 39.55 -28.05
C LEU A 504 23.72 40.50 -26.94
N HIS A 505 24.83 40.19 -26.26
CA HIS A 505 25.38 41.07 -25.24
C HIS A 505 25.97 42.35 -25.84
N GLU A 506 26.76 42.23 -26.90
CA GLU A 506 27.32 43.38 -27.63
C GLU A 506 26.23 44.16 -28.36
N ALA A 507 25.28 43.46 -28.98
CA ALA A 507 24.10 44.08 -29.58
C ALA A 507 23.32 44.91 -28.55
N ARG A 508 23.17 44.41 -27.32
CA ARG A 508 22.48 45.13 -26.24
C ARG A 508 23.25 46.35 -25.76
N GLN A 509 24.57 46.23 -25.58
CA GLN A 509 25.40 47.37 -25.19
C GLN A 509 25.38 48.47 -26.24
N MET A 510 25.48 48.10 -27.52
CA MET A 510 25.37 49.04 -28.63
C MET A 510 24.01 49.74 -28.63
N PHE A 511 22.92 48.98 -28.49
CA PHE A 511 21.56 49.51 -28.45
C PHE A 511 21.35 50.51 -27.29
N ASP A 512 21.91 50.21 -26.12
CA ASP A 512 21.79 51.06 -24.93
C ASP A 512 22.57 52.40 -25.10
N VAL A 513 23.61 52.46 -25.94
CA VAL A 513 24.37 53.70 -26.21
C VAL A 513 23.92 54.48 -27.46
N MET A 514 22.91 54.00 -28.20
CA MET A 514 22.40 54.70 -29.38
C MET A 514 21.79 56.07 -29.03
N PRO A 515 22.17 57.16 -29.72
CA PRO A 515 21.73 58.53 -29.41
C PRO A 515 20.26 58.79 -29.76
N GLN A 516 19.73 58.10 -30.78
CA GLN A 516 18.30 58.01 -31.06
C GLN A 516 17.95 56.56 -31.38
N ARG A 517 16.77 56.10 -30.96
CA ARG A 517 16.29 54.73 -31.18
C ARG A 517 14.95 54.80 -31.91
N ASP A 518 14.93 54.39 -33.17
CA ASP A 518 13.74 54.32 -34.02
C ASP A 518 13.06 52.95 -33.91
N GLU A 519 11.88 52.81 -34.52
CA GLU A 519 11.08 51.57 -34.51
C GLU A 519 11.87 50.34 -35.01
N VAL A 520 12.77 50.56 -35.98
CA VAL A 520 13.63 49.52 -36.57
C VAL A 520 14.68 49.02 -35.57
N SER A 521 15.35 49.92 -34.86
CA SER A 521 16.36 49.58 -33.83
C SER A 521 15.75 48.72 -32.71
N TRP A 522 14.57 49.11 -32.21
CA TRP A 522 13.84 48.35 -31.18
C TRP A 522 13.39 46.98 -31.69
N THR A 523 12.88 46.93 -32.92
CA THR A 523 12.40 45.68 -33.51
C THR A 523 13.55 44.68 -33.71
N ILE A 524 14.73 45.13 -34.14
CA ILE A 524 15.91 44.27 -34.31
C ILE A 524 16.32 43.64 -32.98
N ILE A 525 16.42 44.43 -31.91
CA ILE A 525 16.88 43.92 -30.62
C ILE A 525 15.84 42.98 -29.99
N ILE A 526 14.55 43.33 -30.02
CA ILE A 526 13.47 42.47 -29.51
C ILE A 526 13.43 41.16 -30.29
N SER A 527 13.53 41.20 -31.62
CA SER A 527 13.60 40.00 -32.46
C SER A 527 14.81 39.12 -32.11
N GLY A 528 15.96 39.72 -31.81
CA GLY A 528 17.15 39.01 -31.36
C GLY A 528 16.94 38.23 -30.06
N TYR A 529 16.34 38.86 -29.05
CA TYR A 529 16.02 38.19 -27.78
C TYR A 529 14.97 37.08 -27.95
N VAL A 530 13.95 37.28 -28.80
CA VAL A 530 12.97 36.24 -29.14
C VAL A 530 13.64 35.04 -29.82
N ARG A 531 14.58 35.27 -30.77
CA ARG A 531 15.33 34.19 -31.44
C ARG A 531 16.23 33.40 -30.49
N ALA A 532 16.76 34.04 -29.45
CA ALA A 532 17.54 33.38 -28.42
C ALA A 532 16.70 32.77 -27.27
N MET A 533 15.37 32.68 -27.44
CA MET A 533 14.44 32.14 -26.44
C MET A 533 14.48 32.87 -25.08
N LYS A 534 14.87 34.15 -25.08
CA LYS A 534 14.86 35.05 -23.90
C LYS A 534 13.64 35.95 -23.95
N SER A 535 12.46 35.34 -23.83
CA SER A 535 11.18 35.99 -24.08
C SER A 535 10.78 37.03 -23.02
N SER A 536 11.16 36.82 -21.76
CA SER A 536 10.90 37.77 -20.67
C SER A 536 11.61 39.11 -20.90
N GLU A 537 12.89 39.06 -21.31
CA GLU A 537 13.65 40.25 -21.67
C GLU A 537 13.13 40.92 -22.95
N ALA A 538 12.64 40.13 -23.90
CA ALA A 538 12.00 40.65 -25.11
C ALA A 538 10.71 41.41 -24.78
N LEU A 539 9.84 40.88 -23.91
CA LEU A 539 8.62 41.56 -23.45
C LEU A 539 8.93 42.79 -22.58
N LEU A 540 10.01 42.75 -21.78
CA LEU A 540 10.49 43.91 -21.03
C LEU A 540 10.98 45.02 -21.95
N LEU A 541 11.74 44.69 -23.00
CA LEU A 541 12.17 45.66 -24.01
C LEU A 541 10.97 46.21 -24.79
N PHE A 542 10.00 45.37 -25.12
CA PHE A 542 8.77 45.77 -25.79
C PHE A 542 7.94 46.75 -24.94
N SER A 543 7.78 46.51 -23.64
CA SER A 543 7.07 47.43 -22.75
C SER A 543 7.79 48.78 -22.58
N LYS A 544 9.13 48.80 -22.63
CA LYS A 544 9.92 50.05 -22.65
C LYS A 544 9.75 50.83 -23.95
N MET A 545 9.72 50.12 -25.08
CA MET A 545 9.42 50.73 -26.39
C MET A 545 8.02 51.36 -26.36
N TRP A 546 7.05 50.66 -25.77
CA TRP A 546 5.65 51.09 -25.71
C TRP A 546 5.42 52.45 -25.04
N VAL A 547 6.19 52.77 -24.01
CA VAL A 547 6.03 54.01 -23.22
C VAL A 547 6.93 55.13 -23.73
N SER A 548 7.77 54.88 -24.74
CA SER A 548 8.72 55.87 -25.27
C SER A 548 8.00 56.92 -26.15
N PRO A 549 8.13 58.23 -25.86
CA PRO A 549 7.46 59.29 -26.62
C PRO A 549 7.93 59.34 -28.08
N GLY A 550 6.99 59.43 -29.03
CA GLY A 550 7.29 59.62 -30.45
C GLY A 550 7.49 58.35 -31.29
N LEU A 551 7.26 57.16 -30.73
CA LEU A 551 7.28 55.89 -31.46
C LEU A 551 5.84 55.39 -31.72
N SER A 552 5.58 54.90 -32.93
CA SER A 552 4.32 54.26 -33.28
C SER A 552 4.48 52.74 -33.30
N MET A 553 3.43 52.01 -32.92
CA MET A 553 3.46 50.55 -32.99
C MET A 553 3.15 50.12 -34.42
N ASP A 554 4.07 49.40 -35.06
CA ASP A 554 3.81 48.75 -36.33
C ASP A 554 3.29 47.30 -36.14
N PRO A 555 2.58 46.73 -37.12
CA PRO A 555 2.10 45.35 -37.06
C PRO A 555 3.21 44.29 -36.93
N PHE A 556 4.45 44.61 -37.31
CA PHE A 556 5.56 43.68 -37.34
C PHE A 556 6.18 43.51 -35.94
N CYS A 557 6.38 44.59 -35.20
CA CYS A 557 6.81 44.58 -33.81
C CYS A 557 5.76 43.93 -32.91
N LEU A 558 4.47 44.22 -33.13
CA LEU A 558 3.36 43.51 -32.45
C LEU A 558 3.40 42.00 -32.73
N SER A 559 3.72 41.58 -33.95
CA SER A 559 3.87 40.15 -34.28
C SER A 559 5.02 39.47 -33.51
N ILE A 560 6.11 40.20 -33.24
CA ILE A 560 7.25 39.69 -32.48
C ILE A 560 6.91 39.61 -30.99
N ALA A 561 6.20 40.61 -30.44
CA ALA A 561 5.70 40.57 -29.06
C ALA A 561 4.73 39.41 -28.83
N LEU A 562 3.81 39.15 -29.77
CA LEU A 562 2.92 37.99 -29.72
C LEU A 562 3.69 36.66 -29.76
N LYS A 563 4.74 36.56 -30.59
CA LYS A 563 5.64 35.39 -30.59
C LYS A 563 6.36 35.23 -29.25
N ALA A 564 6.79 36.33 -28.62
CA ALA A 564 7.39 36.28 -27.28
C ALA A 564 6.39 35.79 -26.22
N CYS A 565 5.13 36.27 -26.26
CA CYS A 565 4.04 35.80 -25.39
C CYS A 565 3.80 34.30 -25.55
N ALA A 566 3.81 33.82 -26.79
CA ALA A 566 3.62 32.41 -27.12
C ALA A 566 4.77 31.51 -26.62
N LEU A 567 5.99 32.05 -26.49
CA LEU A 567 7.15 31.33 -25.96
C LEU A 567 7.21 31.33 -24.42
N GLU A 568 6.78 32.42 -23.78
CA GLU A 568 6.77 32.56 -22.30
C GLU A 568 5.48 32.03 -21.65
N PHE A 569 4.52 31.56 -22.45
CA PHE A 569 3.19 31.15 -21.98
C PHE A 569 2.47 32.24 -21.16
N ASN A 570 2.61 33.52 -21.54
CA ASN A 570 1.88 34.65 -20.95
C ASN A 570 0.59 35.00 -21.73
N LEU A 571 -0.49 34.25 -21.46
CA LEU A 571 -1.78 34.41 -22.14
C LEU A 571 -2.41 35.79 -21.91
N ASN A 572 -2.35 36.30 -20.68
CA ASN A 572 -2.97 37.57 -20.29
C ASN A 572 -2.39 38.74 -21.10
N TYR A 573 -1.06 38.78 -21.25
CA TYR A 573 -0.40 39.81 -22.05
C TYR A 573 -0.75 39.67 -23.54
N GLY A 574 -0.84 38.44 -24.05
CA GLY A 574 -1.30 38.15 -25.42
C GLY A 574 -2.73 38.61 -25.70
N GLU A 575 -3.66 38.43 -24.76
CA GLU A 575 -5.06 38.89 -24.88
C GLU A 575 -5.17 40.41 -24.84
N LEU A 576 -4.32 41.10 -24.05
CA LEU A 576 -4.24 42.57 -24.07
C LEU A 576 -3.74 43.09 -25.43
N LEU A 577 -2.71 42.45 -26.01
CA LEU A 577 -2.23 42.77 -27.35
C LEU A 577 -3.28 42.49 -28.43
N HIS A 578 -4.07 41.43 -28.29
CA HIS A 578 -5.21 41.17 -29.17
C HIS A 578 -6.24 42.31 -29.13
N GLY A 579 -6.64 42.75 -27.92
CA GLY A 579 -7.56 43.89 -27.79
C GLY A 579 -7.03 45.16 -28.45
N TYR A 580 -5.72 45.41 -28.36
CA TYR A 580 -5.07 46.52 -29.05
C TYR A 580 -5.08 46.35 -30.58
N LEU A 581 -4.78 45.16 -31.10
CA LEU A 581 -4.82 44.85 -32.54
C LEU A 581 -6.20 45.11 -33.14
N VAL A 582 -7.26 44.79 -32.40
CA VAL A 582 -8.65 45.07 -32.81
C VAL A 582 -8.90 46.59 -32.83
N LYS A 583 -8.56 47.30 -31.74
CA LYS A 583 -8.80 48.75 -31.63
C LYS A 583 -8.02 49.57 -32.67
N SER A 584 -6.83 49.13 -33.05
CA SER A 584 -5.94 49.80 -34.01
C SER A 584 -6.18 49.39 -35.46
N GLY A 585 -7.03 48.39 -35.74
CA GLY A 585 -7.25 47.85 -37.08
C GLY A 585 -6.09 46.98 -37.61
N PHE A 586 -5.02 46.80 -36.84
CA PHE A 586 -3.85 45.99 -37.21
C PHE A 586 -4.12 44.48 -37.20
N ILE A 587 -5.26 44.04 -36.67
CA ILE A 587 -5.73 42.65 -36.79
C ILE A 587 -5.84 42.19 -38.26
N ASN A 588 -6.09 43.13 -39.18
CA ASN A 588 -6.15 42.87 -40.63
C ASN A 588 -4.76 42.64 -41.27
N SER A 589 -3.67 42.91 -40.55
CA SER A 589 -2.31 42.64 -41.02
C SER A 589 -2.02 41.15 -40.98
N VAL A 590 -1.59 40.60 -42.12
CA VAL A 590 -1.20 39.18 -42.23
C VAL A 590 -0.12 38.80 -41.22
N PHE A 591 0.79 39.73 -40.87
CA PHE A 591 1.87 39.49 -39.92
C PHE A 591 1.37 39.37 -38.47
N ALA A 592 0.54 40.31 -38.04
CA ALA A 592 -0.01 40.32 -36.69
C ALA A 592 -1.06 39.22 -36.50
N GLY A 593 -1.95 39.03 -37.47
CA GLY A 593 -2.98 37.97 -37.46
C GLY A 593 -2.38 36.56 -37.42
N SER A 594 -1.36 36.28 -38.24
CA SER A 594 -0.70 34.95 -38.23
C SER A 594 0.04 34.69 -36.90
N ALA A 595 0.67 35.71 -36.31
CA ALA A 595 1.35 35.57 -35.02
C ALA A 595 0.36 35.41 -33.85
N LEU A 596 -0.78 36.09 -33.90
CA LEU A 596 -1.84 35.96 -32.91
C LEU A 596 -2.48 34.57 -32.95
N LEU A 597 -2.66 34.03 -34.16
CA LEU A 597 -3.13 32.68 -34.37
C LEU A 597 -2.17 31.63 -33.80
N ASP A 598 -0.87 31.75 -34.11
CA ASP A 598 0.17 30.84 -33.56
C ASP A 598 0.22 30.91 -32.03
N MET A 599 0.05 32.11 -31.47
CA MET A 599 -0.05 32.33 -30.02
C MET A 599 -1.23 31.54 -29.44
N TYR A 600 -2.47 31.79 -29.89
CA TYR A 600 -3.63 31.06 -29.37
C TYR A 600 -3.55 29.55 -29.57
N ALA A 601 -2.98 29.09 -30.69
CA ALA A 601 -2.77 27.67 -30.94
C ALA A 601 -1.82 27.03 -29.92
N LYS A 602 -0.71 27.70 -29.57
CA LYS A 602 0.25 27.23 -28.55
C LYS A 602 -0.33 27.21 -27.13
N PHE A 603 -1.30 28.08 -26.83
CA PHE A 603 -2.07 28.05 -25.58
C PHE A 603 -3.21 27.02 -25.57
N GLY A 604 -3.42 26.28 -26.66
CA GLY A 604 -4.53 25.32 -26.78
C GLY A 604 -5.90 25.97 -26.98
N LYS A 605 -5.98 27.30 -27.14
CA LYS A 605 -7.23 28.03 -27.45
C LYS A 605 -7.51 28.01 -28.96
N ILE A 606 -7.60 26.80 -29.52
CA ILE A 606 -7.69 26.55 -30.97
C ILE A 606 -8.91 27.24 -31.59
N GLU A 607 -10.06 27.24 -30.91
CA GLU A 607 -11.29 27.89 -31.40
C GLU A 607 -11.14 29.41 -31.56
N LEU A 608 -10.35 30.07 -30.70
CA LEU A 608 -10.03 31.50 -30.89
C LEU A 608 -9.07 31.70 -32.05
N GLY A 609 -8.09 30.81 -32.23
CA GLY A 609 -7.20 30.83 -33.39
C GLY A 609 -7.94 30.65 -34.72
N ILE A 610 -8.97 29.78 -34.76
CA ILE A 610 -9.85 29.62 -35.92
C ILE A 610 -10.63 30.90 -36.21
N LYS A 611 -11.24 31.53 -35.19
CA LYS A 611 -11.96 32.80 -35.38
C LYS A 611 -11.06 33.89 -35.95
N VAL A 612 -9.85 34.05 -35.39
CA VAL A 612 -8.85 35.00 -35.90
C VAL A 612 -8.54 34.70 -37.37
N PHE A 613 -8.36 33.42 -37.74
CA PHE A 613 -8.13 33.04 -39.13
C PHE A 613 -9.28 33.41 -40.05
N ASP A 614 -10.51 33.10 -39.64
CA ASP A 614 -11.71 33.31 -40.45
C ASP A 614 -11.94 34.80 -40.70
N GLU A 615 -11.74 35.64 -39.68
CA GLU A 615 -11.86 37.11 -39.72
C GLU A 615 -10.74 37.81 -40.52
N MET A 616 -9.63 37.14 -40.83
CA MET A 616 -8.56 37.74 -41.64
C MET A 616 -9.02 38.03 -43.07
N PRO A 617 -8.92 39.28 -43.56
CA PRO A 617 -9.38 39.67 -44.89
C PRO A 617 -8.51 39.10 -46.02
N ILE A 618 -7.21 38.89 -45.75
CA ILE A 618 -6.27 38.27 -46.68
C ILE A 618 -5.56 37.13 -45.97
N LYS A 619 -5.66 35.92 -46.52
CA LYS A 619 -5.04 34.71 -46.00
C LYS A 619 -3.84 34.33 -46.88
N SER A 620 -2.63 34.42 -46.35
CA SER A 620 -1.39 34.03 -47.02
C SER A 620 -1.02 32.57 -46.75
N VAL A 621 -0.05 32.02 -47.48
CA VAL A 621 0.56 30.70 -47.21
C VAL A 621 0.96 30.57 -45.74
N VAL A 622 1.52 31.63 -45.13
CA VAL A 622 1.93 31.65 -43.73
C VAL A 622 0.74 31.47 -42.78
N SER A 623 -0.37 32.17 -43.03
CA SER A 623 -1.58 32.05 -42.18
C SER A 623 -2.25 30.68 -42.32
N TRP A 624 -2.32 30.12 -43.54
CA TRP A 624 -2.85 28.77 -43.79
C TRP A 624 -1.98 27.70 -43.13
N THR A 625 -0.66 27.81 -43.28
CA THR A 625 0.29 26.90 -42.63
C THR A 625 0.22 27.02 -41.10
N ALA A 626 0.03 28.21 -40.55
CA ALA A 626 -0.10 28.43 -39.11
C ALA A 626 -1.36 27.78 -38.53
N ILE A 627 -2.53 27.90 -39.19
CA ILE A 627 -3.77 27.24 -38.72
C ILE A 627 -3.69 25.72 -38.83
N ILE A 628 -3.16 25.21 -39.93
CA ILE A 628 -2.95 23.76 -40.11
C ILE A 628 -1.99 23.23 -39.04
N THR A 629 -0.88 23.93 -38.79
CA THR A 629 0.10 23.56 -37.75
C THR A 629 -0.54 23.59 -36.37
N GLY A 630 -1.27 24.66 -36.04
CA GLY A 630 -1.97 24.80 -34.76
C GLY A 630 -2.99 23.68 -34.53
N LEU A 631 -3.81 23.35 -35.54
CA LEU A 631 -4.79 22.28 -35.48
C LEU A 631 -4.13 20.91 -35.30
N VAL A 632 -3.08 20.62 -36.08
CA VAL A 632 -2.37 19.33 -36.03
C VAL A 632 -1.62 19.15 -34.72
N HIS A 633 -0.98 20.21 -34.20
CA HIS A 633 -0.34 20.18 -32.88
C HIS A 633 -1.35 20.13 -31.73
N GLY A 634 -2.53 20.73 -31.90
CA GLY A 634 -3.66 20.63 -30.98
C GLY A 634 -4.43 19.30 -31.06
N GLY A 635 -4.01 18.36 -31.90
CA GLY A 635 -4.64 17.03 -32.04
C GLY A 635 -5.88 16.98 -32.92
N TYR A 636 -6.31 18.10 -33.51
CA TYR A 636 -7.46 18.18 -34.41
C TYR A 636 -7.08 17.78 -35.85
N TYR A 637 -6.49 16.60 -36.01
CA TYR A 637 -5.90 16.14 -37.28
C TYR A 637 -6.88 16.19 -38.46
N LYS A 638 -8.14 15.76 -38.24
CA LYS A 638 -9.17 15.76 -39.29
C LYS A 638 -9.50 17.17 -39.77
N LYS A 639 -9.66 18.13 -38.84
CA LYS A 639 -9.83 19.54 -39.18
C LYS A 639 -8.60 20.06 -39.94
N GLY A 640 -7.38 19.72 -39.51
CA GLY A 640 -6.15 20.10 -40.23
C GLY A 640 -6.12 19.64 -41.70
N LEU A 641 -6.59 18.43 -42.00
CA LEU A 641 -6.70 17.93 -43.38
C LEU A 641 -7.82 18.63 -44.18
N VAL A 642 -8.91 19.04 -43.53
CA VAL A 642 -9.98 19.85 -44.15
C VAL A 642 -9.43 21.23 -44.53
N TYR A 643 -8.72 21.91 -43.63
CA TYR A 643 -8.11 23.21 -43.93
C TYR A 643 -7.06 23.13 -45.05
N LEU A 644 -6.32 22.03 -45.19
CA LEU A 644 -5.47 21.82 -46.38
C LEU A 644 -6.30 21.73 -47.67
N SER A 645 -7.44 21.05 -47.61
CA SER A 645 -8.35 20.92 -48.77
C SER A 645 -8.95 22.28 -49.15
N GLU A 646 -9.27 23.12 -48.17
CA GLU A 646 -9.74 24.50 -48.38
C GLU A 646 -8.65 25.43 -48.91
N MET A 647 -7.43 25.32 -48.38
CA MET A 647 -6.24 26.02 -48.91
C MET A 647 -6.05 25.69 -50.40
N ARG A 648 -6.20 24.41 -50.77
CA ARG A 648 -6.11 23.96 -52.16
C ARG A 648 -7.24 24.51 -53.04
N LYS A 649 -8.49 24.47 -52.55
CA LYS A 649 -9.66 25.04 -53.27
C LYS A 649 -9.52 26.54 -53.49
N SER A 650 -8.85 27.23 -52.58
CA SER A 650 -8.59 28.67 -52.65
C SER A 650 -7.43 29.04 -53.58
N GLY A 651 -6.81 28.06 -54.25
CA GLY A 651 -5.68 28.28 -55.17
C GLY A 651 -4.37 28.67 -54.49
N VAL A 652 -4.27 28.59 -53.16
CA VAL A 652 -3.06 28.96 -52.41
C VAL A 652 -2.07 27.80 -52.45
N GLU A 653 -0.84 28.09 -52.83
CA GLU A 653 0.22 27.09 -52.88
C GLU A 653 0.65 26.65 -51.47
N TYR A 654 0.82 25.34 -51.28
CA TYR A 654 1.41 24.78 -50.07
C TYR A 654 2.91 24.54 -50.27
N ASP A 655 3.68 24.82 -49.22
CA ASP A 655 5.11 24.62 -49.17
C ASP A 655 5.46 23.21 -48.64
N SER A 656 6.75 22.88 -48.66
CA SER A 656 7.25 21.60 -48.17
C SER A 656 6.99 21.40 -46.66
N TYR A 657 6.88 22.48 -45.88
CA TYR A 657 6.57 22.42 -44.44
C TYR A 657 5.10 22.09 -44.18
N THR A 658 4.16 22.68 -44.92
CA THR A 658 2.73 22.33 -44.89
C THR A 658 2.54 20.83 -45.17
N LEU A 659 3.23 20.30 -46.18
CA LEU A 659 3.15 18.88 -46.55
C LEU A 659 3.66 17.96 -45.42
N ALA A 660 4.78 18.31 -44.76
CA ALA A 660 5.30 17.53 -43.64
C ALA A 660 4.34 17.49 -42.44
N ILE A 661 3.69 18.61 -42.11
CA ILE A 661 2.70 18.70 -41.02
C ILE A 661 1.44 17.89 -41.34
N VAL A 662 0.96 17.95 -42.57
CA VAL A 662 -0.22 17.19 -43.02
C VAL A 662 0.09 15.69 -43.06
N LEU A 663 1.29 15.28 -43.47
CA LEU A 663 1.72 13.90 -43.39
C LEU A 663 1.74 13.39 -41.94
N LYS A 664 2.17 14.23 -40.99
CA LYS A 664 2.05 13.92 -39.56
C LYS A 664 0.59 13.74 -39.12
N ALA A 665 -0.33 14.57 -39.62
CA ALA A 665 -1.76 14.40 -39.37
C ALA A 665 -2.31 13.08 -39.96
N CYS A 666 -1.90 12.72 -41.17
CA CYS A 666 -2.24 11.43 -41.80
C CYS A 666 -1.72 10.26 -40.97
N ALA A 667 -0.48 10.36 -40.49
CA ALA A 667 0.17 9.36 -39.65
C ALA A 667 -0.62 9.15 -38.35
N CYS A 668 -1.05 10.22 -37.68
CA CYS A 668 -1.83 10.14 -36.45
C CYS A 668 -3.27 9.61 -36.66
N LEU A 669 -3.86 9.83 -37.84
CA LEU A 669 -5.19 9.31 -38.19
C LEU A 669 -5.17 7.90 -38.78
N GLY A 670 -3.99 7.35 -39.10
CA GLY A 670 -3.89 6.11 -39.87
C GLY A 670 -4.45 6.25 -41.30
N ALA A 671 -4.55 7.47 -41.83
CA ALA A 671 -5.22 7.76 -43.11
C ALA A 671 -4.32 7.44 -44.31
N LEU A 672 -4.09 6.15 -44.57
CA LEU A 672 -3.14 5.68 -45.59
C LEU A 672 -3.45 6.21 -47.01
N ASN A 673 -4.73 6.24 -47.39
CA ASN A 673 -5.13 6.69 -48.74
C ASN A 673 -4.83 8.18 -48.93
N PHE A 674 -5.19 9.01 -47.96
CA PHE A 674 -4.88 10.44 -47.98
C PHE A 674 -3.36 10.69 -47.93
N GLY A 675 -2.64 9.92 -47.11
CA GLY A 675 -1.17 9.96 -47.07
C GLY A 675 -0.51 9.63 -48.42
N ARG A 676 -1.05 8.66 -49.18
CA ARG A 676 -0.59 8.31 -50.54
C ARG A 676 -0.88 9.43 -51.55
N GLU A 677 -2.03 10.09 -51.45
CA GLU A 677 -2.33 11.27 -52.27
C GLU A 677 -1.30 12.38 -52.01
N ILE A 678 -1.04 12.69 -50.74
CA ILE A 678 -0.05 13.70 -50.34
C ILE A 678 1.36 13.31 -50.80
N HIS A 679 1.76 12.04 -50.68
CA HIS A 679 3.03 11.54 -51.23
C HIS A 679 3.12 11.71 -52.76
N THR A 680 2.03 11.49 -53.48
CA THR A 680 2.02 11.75 -54.93
C THR A 680 2.26 13.23 -55.23
N HIS A 681 1.72 14.13 -54.40
CA HIS A 681 1.96 15.57 -54.51
C HIS A 681 3.40 15.97 -54.17
N THR A 682 4.04 15.35 -53.16
CA THR A 682 5.46 15.63 -52.85
C THR A 682 6.36 15.24 -54.01
N VAL A 683 6.08 14.12 -54.69
CA VAL A 683 6.80 13.69 -55.90
C VAL A 683 6.57 14.65 -57.06
N LYS A 684 5.31 15.01 -57.37
CA LYS A 684 4.98 15.92 -58.49
C LYS A 684 5.62 17.31 -58.36
N ARG A 685 5.81 17.80 -57.12
CA ARG A 685 6.42 19.11 -56.84
C ARG A 685 7.93 19.05 -56.58
N GLY A 686 8.56 17.88 -56.63
CA GLY A 686 10.00 17.73 -56.39
C GLY A 686 10.42 17.88 -54.93
N PHE A 687 9.50 17.79 -53.97
CA PHE A 687 9.80 17.87 -52.53
C PHE A 687 10.14 16.51 -51.91
N ASN A 688 10.21 15.45 -52.72
CA ASN A 688 10.50 14.09 -52.25
C ASN A 688 11.94 13.91 -51.75
N ASP A 689 12.89 14.68 -52.29
CA ASP A 689 14.31 14.59 -51.91
C ASP A 689 14.64 15.43 -50.66
N THR A 690 13.69 16.23 -50.19
CA THR A 690 13.85 17.05 -48.99
C THR A 690 13.81 16.16 -47.74
N SER A 691 14.93 16.07 -47.02
CA SER A 691 15.12 15.12 -45.90
C SER A 691 13.98 15.12 -44.87
N TYR A 692 13.47 16.29 -44.48
CA TYR A 692 12.38 16.36 -43.50
C TYR A 692 11.01 15.91 -44.05
N VAL A 693 10.75 16.08 -45.35
CA VAL A 693 9.51 15.59 -46.00
C VAL A 693 9.57 14.06 -46.12
N ALA A 694 10.73 13.53 -46.53
CA ALA A 694 10.99 12.09 -46.58
C ALA A 694 10.86 11.44 -45.19
N ASN A 695 11.36 12.09 -44.14
CA ASN A 695 11.20 11.65 -42.75
C ASN A 695 9.72 11.63 -42.29
N SER A 696 8.93 12.66 -42.66
CA SER A 696 7.49 12.68 -42.40
C SER A 696 6.71 11.62 -43.19
N LEU A 697 7.11 11.34 -44.44
CA LEU A 697 6.55 10.27 -45.26
C LEU A 697 6.83 8.89 -44.65
N SER A 698 8.07 8.64 -44.24
CA SER A 698 8.46 7.41 -43.54
C SER A 698 7.62 7.20 -42.29
N THR A 699 7.49 8.25 -41.45
CA THR A 699 6.66 8.22 -40.24
C THR A 699 5.18 7.93 -40.54
N MET A 700 4.65 8.51 -41.61
CA MET A 700 3.27 8.27 -42.06
C MET A 700 3.04 6.82 -42.47
N TYR A 701 3.90 6.28 -43.33
CA TYR A 701 3.79 4.88 -43.76
C TYR A 701 3.95 3.91 -42.59
N ASN A 702 4.88 4.18 -41.67
CA ASN A 702 5.09 3.36 -40.49
C ASN A 702 3.85 3.33 -39.59
N LYS A 703 3.28 4.50 -39.25
CA LYS A 703 2.06 4.57 -38.43
C LYS A 703 0.82 3.99 -39.13
N CYS A 704 0.79 3.99 -40.46
CA CYS A 704 -0.26 3.35 -41.25
C CYS A 704 -0.03 1.83 -41.47
N GLY A 705 0.96 1.22 -40.80
CA GLY A 705 1.22 -0.22 -40.88
C GLY A 705 1.83 -0.68 -42.20
N LYS A 706 2.47 0.23 -42.96
CA LYS A 706 3.16 -0.06 -44.23
C LYS A 706 4.66 0.15 -44.10
N LEU A 707 5.27 -0.63 -43.21
CA LEU A 707 6.67 -0.54 -42.80
C LEU A 707 7.63 -0.72 -44.01
N ASP A 708 7.29 -1.59 -44.96
CA ASP A 708 8.05 -1.80 -46.21
C ASP A 708 8.21 -0.53 -47.06
N TYR A 709 7.21 0.37 -47.04
CA TYR A 709 7.26 1.63 -47.79
C TYR A 709 8.20 2.63 -47.11
N GLY A 710 8.27 2.62 -45.77
CA GLY A 710 9.24 3.41 -45.00
C GLY A 710 10.68 2.97 -45.29
N LEU A 711 10.93 1.66 -45.33
CA LEU A 711 12.23 1.07 -45.70
C LEU A 711 12.70 1.51 -47.09
N ARG A 712 11.82 1.39 -48.10
CA ARG A 712 12.13 1.79 -49.48
C ARG A 712 12.37 3.29 -49.64
N LEU A 713 11.71 4.12 -48.84
CA LEU A 713 11.95 5.57 -48.84
C LEU A 713 13.33 5.89 -48.28
N PHE A 714 13.72 5.23 -47.19
CA PHE A 714 15.04 5.39 -46.58
C PHE A 714 16.19 5.01 -47.52
N ASP A 715 16.03 3.93 -48.29
CA ASP A 715 17.02 3.51 -49.29
C ASP A 715 17.22 4.54 -50.42
N LYS A 716 16.16 5.29 -50.76
CA LYS A 716 16.19 6.34 -51.80
C LYS A 716 16.72 7.70 -51.31
N MET A 717 16.97 7.89 -50.02
CA MET A 717 17.46 9.16 -49.49
C MET A 717 18.94 9.38 -49.86
N ASN A 718 19.25 10.51 -50.50
CA ASN A 718 20.63 10.89 -50.87
C ASN A 718 21.47 11.27 -49.64
N THR A 719 20.86 11.99 -48.68
CA THR A 719 21.49 12.40 -47.42
C THR A 719 20.65 11.91 -46.25
N ARG A 720 21.22 11.06 -45.41
CA ARG A 720 20.55 10.46 -44.25
C ARG A 720 20.97 11.20 -42.98
N ASP A 721 20.05 11.92 -42.39
CA ASP A 721 20.25 12.60 -41.11
C ASP A 721 19.90 11.68 -39.92
N VAL A 722 20.17 12.14 -38.70
CA VAL A 722 19.89 11.40 -37.46
C VAL A 722 18.41 10.96 -37.37
N VAL A 723 17.49 11.77 -37.90
CA VAL A 723 16.05 11.50 -37.87
C VAL A 723 15.70 10.34 -38.80
N SER A 724 16.26 10.31 -40.01
CA SER A 724 16.07 9.20 -40.96
C SER A 724 16.57 7.86 -40.41
N TRP A 725 17.77 7.85 -39.80
CA TRP A 725 18.33 6.65 -39.15
C TRP A 725 17.52 6.21 -37.92
N THR A 726 17.06 7.15 -37.09
CA THR A 726 16.23 6.83 -35.93
C THR A 726 14.89 6.23 -36.36
N SER A 727 14.30 6.74 -37.46
CA SER A 727 13.06 6.23 -38.04
C SER A 727 13.21 4.77 -38.47
N ILE A 728 14.30 4.42 -39.17
CA ILE A 728 14.50 3.05 -39.65
C ILE A 728 14.74 2.05 -38.52
N ILE A 729 15.54 2.44 -37.52
CA ILE A 729 15.78 1.63 -36.32
C ILE A 729 14.46 1.35 -35.60
N THR A 730 13.64 2.40 -35.41
CA THR A 730 12.32 2.26 -34.77
C THR A 730 11.37 1.37 -35.60
N THR A 731 11.49 1.41 -36.92
CA THR A 731 10.70 0.57 -37.85
C THR A 731 11.06 -0.90 -37.66
N TYR A 732 12.35 -1.24 -37.64
CA TYR A 732 12.81 -2.61 -37.40
C TYR A 732 12.39 -3.13 -36.02
N VAL A 733 12.47 -2.29 -34.97
CA VAL A 733 11.95 -2.63 -33.63
C VAL A 733 10.46 -2.98 -33.68
N GLN A 734 9.66 -2.21 -34.44
CA GLN A 734 8.22 -2.47 -34.62
C GLN A 734 7.93 -3.76 -35.38
N MET A 735 8.78 -4.12 -36.35
CA MET A 735 8.70 -5.39 -37.08
C MET A 735 9.18 -6.59 -36.24
N ARG A 736 9.73 -6.35 -35.04
CA ARG A 736 10.46 -7.34 -34.22
C ARG A 736 11.66 -7.95 -34.93
N GLU A 737 12.25 -7.20 -35.86
CA GLU A 737 13.51 -7.53 -36.51
C GLU A 737 14.66 -6.85 -35.75
N ASP A 738 14.81 -7.20 -34.47
CA ASP A 738 15.72 -6.52 -33.55
C ASP A 738 17.19 -6.58 -34.00
N VAL A 739 17.56 -7.61 -34.77
CA VAL A 739 18.91 -7.75 -35.36
C VAL A 739 19.15 -6.67 -36.43
N ASN A 740 18.18 -6.47 -37.32
CA ASN A 740 18.26 -5.47 -38.39
C ASN A 740 18.25 -4.04 -37.82
N ALA A 741 17.56 -3.81 -36.69
CA ALA A 741 17.61 -2.54 -35.98
C ALA A 741 19.02 -2.20 -35.49
N ILE A 742 19.75 -3.20 -34.98
CA ILE A 742 21.11 -3.02 -34.46
C ILE A 742 22.12 -2.88 -35.60
N GLU A 743 21.95 -3.63 -36.69
CA GLU A 743 22.76 -3.46 -37.90
C GLU A 743 22.58 -2.05 -38.50
N ALA A 744 21.35 -1.53 -38.53
CA ALA A 744 21.08 -0.17 -38.95
C ALA A 744 21.77 0.88 -38.06
N PHE A 745 21.86 0.63 -36.74
CA PHE A 745 22.62 1.49 -35.83
C PHE A 745 24.13 1.44 -36.09
N THR A 746 24.69 0.27 -36.38
CA THR A 746 26.11 0.15 -36.76
C THR A 746 26.38 0.92 -38.06
N ARG A 747 25.53 0.76 -39.08
CA ARG A 747 25.63 1.50 -40.35
C ARG A 747 25.53 3.02 -40.17
N MET A 748 24.70 3.48 -39.23
CA MET A 748 24.61 4.90 -38.88
C MET A 748 25.95 5.44 -38.33
N GLN A 749 26.61 4.67 -37.46
CA GLN A 749 27.89 5.04 -36.89
C GLN A 749 29.03 5.01 -37.92
N GLU A 750 29.05 4.01 -38.80
CA GLU A 750 29.99 3.91 -39.92
C GLU A 750 29.85 5.07 -40.90
N ALA A 751 28.62 5.56 -41.11
CA ALA A 751 28.34 6.75 -41.91
C ALA A 751 28.72 8.07 -41.22
N GLY A 752 29.30 8.03 -40.01
CA GLY A 752 29.72 9.21 -39.25
C GLY A 752 28.57 10.03 -38.65
N VAL A 753 27.35 9.48 -38.60
CA VAL A 753 26.18 10.19 -38.08
C VAL A 753 26.04 9.93 -36.57
N SER A 754 26.15 10.99 -35.76
CA SER A 754 26.09 10.87 -34.30
C SER A 754 24.68 10.51 -33.80
N PRO A 755 24.50 9.44 -33.02
CA PRO A 755 23.20 9.08 -32.44
C PRO A 755 22.70 10.11 -31.42
N ASN A 756 21.38 10.32 -31.39
CA ASN A 756 20.74 11.15 -30.37
C ASN A 756 20.00 10.29 -29.33
N GLU A 757 19.38 10.94 -28.35
CA GLU A 757 18.60 10.30 -27.29
C GLU A 757 17.49 9.36 -27.78
N PHE A 758 16.81 9.71 -28.88
CA PHE A 758 15.75 8.89 -29.47
C PHE A 758 16.34 7.67 -30.19
N THR A 759 17.49 7.82 -30.84
CA THR A 759 18.24 6.71 -31.43
C THR A 759 18.61 5.68 -30.36
N PHE A 760 19.23 6.12 -29.26
CA PHE A 760 19.62 5.22 -28.17
C PHE A 760 18.41 4.52 -27.55
N ALA A 761 17.32 5.25 -27.27
CA ALA A 761 16.10 4.64 -26.74
C ALA A 761 15.57 3.50 -27.64
N ALA A 762 15.54 3.71 -28.96
CA ALA A 762 15.08 2.70 -29.92
C ALA A 762 16.01 1.48 -30.02
N VAL A 763 17.33 1.68 -30.08
CA VAL A 763 18.29 0.56 -30.16
C VAL A 763 18.33 -0.24 -28.87
N ILE A 764 18.27 0.42 -27.71
CA ILE A 764 18.21 -0.24 -26.40
C ILE A 764 16.93 -1.09 -26.28
N ALA A 765 15.81 -0.61 -26.82
CA ALA A 765 14.57 -1.39 -26.89
C ALA A 765 14.72 -2.66 -27.75
N SER A 766 15.54 -2.62 -28.82
CA SER A 766 15.87 -3.81 -29.63
C SER A 766 16.65 -4.84 -28.82
N CYS A 767 17.64 -4.41 -28.03
CA CYS A 767 18.40 -5.31 -27.14
C CYS A 767 17.51 -5.96 -26.07
N SER A 768 16.50 -5.23 -25.60
CA SER A 768 15.46 -5.76 -24.70
C SER A 768 14.64 -6.88 -25.34
N GLY A 769 14.36 -6.80 -26.65
CA GLY A 769 13.66 -7.84 -27.41
C GLY A 769 14.47 -9.13 -27.58
N LEU A 770 15.78 -9.00 -27.79
CA LEU A 770 16.71 -10.12 -27.97
C LEU A 770 17.18 -10.76 -26.66
N VAL A 771 16.90 -10.14 -25.50
CA VAL A 771 17.37 -10.56 -24.17
C VAL A 771 18.92 -10.73 -24.14
N ARG A 772 19.64 -9.88 -24.87
CA ARG A 772 21.11 -9.91 -24.96
C ARG A 772 21.75 -8.81 -24.10
N ILE A 773 22.10 -9.17 -22.87
CA ILE A 773 22.64 -8.22 -21.88
C ILE A 773 23.96 -7.57 -22.32
N SER A 774 24.86 -8.30 -22.98
CA SER A 774 26.19 -7.82 -23.37
C SER A 774 26.12 -6.62 -24.32
N TRP A 775 25.15 -6.61 -25.23
CA TRP A 775 24.92 -5.49 -26.15
C TRP A 775 24.28 -4.30 -25.44
N GLY A 776 23.35 -4.56 -24.52
CA GLY A 776 22.77 -3.52 -23.67
C GLY A 776 23.80 -2.79 -22.81
N GLU A 777 24.76 -3.51 -22.23
CA GLU A 777 25.85 -2.93 -21.43
C GLU A 777 26.80 -2.07 -22.27
N GLN A 778 27.12 -2.50 -23.50
CA GLN A 778 27.93 -1.70 -24.42
C GLN A 778 27.24 -0.39 -24.81
N LEU A 779 25.93 -0.44 -25.08
CA LEU A 779 25.14 0.76 -25.37
C LEU A 779 25.03 1.67 -24.14
N HIS A 780 24.86 1.12 -22.94
CA HIS A 780 24.84 1.91 -21.71
C HIS A 780 26.19 2.61 -21.47
N ALA A 781 27.32 1.93 -21.67
CA ALA A 781 28.65 2.54 -21.61
C ALA A 781 28.81 3.66 -22.66
N HIS A 782 28.27 3.47 -23.87
CA HIS A 782 28.26 4.51 -24.90
C HIS A 782 27.46 5.73 -24.43
N VAL A 783 26.24 5.54 -23.92
CA VAL A 783 25.36 6.59 -23.39
C VAL A 783 26.05 7.40 -22.28
N LEU A 784 26.78 6.74 -21.38
CA LEU A 784 27.56 7.40 -20.33
C LEU A 784 28.69 8.26 -20.91
N ARG A 785 29.44 7.74 -21.89
CA ARG A 785 30.56 8.44 -22.54
C ARG A 785 30.14 9.74 -23.24
N ILE A 786 28.96 9.77 -23.84
CA ILE A 786 28.42 10.93 -24.57
C ILE A 786 27.58 11.86 -23.69
N GLY A 787 27.37 11.52 -22.42
CA GLY A 787 26.63 12.36 -21.46
C GLY A 787 25.09 12.31 -21.59
N LEU A 788 24.52 11.29 -22.25
CA LEU A 788 23.06 11.15 -22.41
C LEU A 788 22.37 10.33 -21.29
N ALA A 789 23.11 9.94 -20.25
CA ALA A 789 22.59 9.09 -19.19
C ALA A 789 21.45 9.72 -18.37
N ASN A 790 21.42 11.06 -18.27
CA ASN A 790 20.36 11.79 -17.57
C ASN A 790 19.12 12.06 -18.42
N THR A 791 19.10 11.68 -19.70
CA THR A 791 17.95 11.89 -20.57
C THR A 791 16.85 10.87 -20.25
N LEU A 792 15.64 11.34 -19.94
CA LEU A 792 14.51 10.52 -19.47
C LEU A 792 14.18 9.34 -20.42
N SER A 793 14.15 9.58 -21.73
CA SER A 793 13.83 8.55 -22.73
C SER A 793 14.86 7.40 -22.76
N VAL A 794 16.15 7.74 -22.63
CA VAL A 794 17.25 6.77 -22.61
C VAL A 794 17.25 6.00 -21.30
N ALA A 795 17.14 6.69 -20.16
CA ALA A 795 17.11 6.06 -18.84
C ALA A 795 15.92 5.09 -18.69
N ASN A 796 14.72 5.47 -19.15
CA ASN A 796 13.54 4.61 -19.14
C ASN A 796 13.72 3.35 -20.02
N SER A 797 14.36 3.52 -21.19
CA SER A 797 14.67 2.40 -22.09
C SER A 797 15.72 1.46 -21.47
N LEU A 798 16.75 2.00 -20.81
CA LEU A 798 17.76 1.21 -20.08
C LEU A 798 17.14 0.42 -18.94
N MET A 799 16.28 1.03 -18.12
CA MET A 799 15.58 0.33 -17.04
C MET A 799 14.75 -0.84 -17.58
N THR A 800 14.02 -0.63 -18.68
CA THR A 800 13.21 -1.67 -19.34
C THR A 800 14.10 -2.79 -19.89
N MET A 801 15.22 -2.44 -20.53
CA MET A 801 16.18 -3.41 -21.08
C MET A 801 16.79 -4.28 -19.99
N TYR A 802 17.32 -3.66 -18.93
CA TYR A 802 17.89 -4.39 -17.81
C TYR A 802 16.86 -5.31 -17.13
N SER A 803 15.63 -4.83 -16.95
CA SER A 803 14.53 -5.64 -16.42
C SER A 803 14.25 -6.89 -17.25
N LYS A 804 14.07 -6.75 -18.58
CA LYS A 804 13.83 -7.91 -19.46
C LYS A 804 15.00 -8.88 -19.53
N CYS A 805 16.22 -8.40 -19.31
CA CYS A 805 17.41 -9.25 -19.20
C CYS A 805 17.59 -9.87 -17.80
N GLY A 806 16.61 -9.70 -16.89
CA GLY A 806 16.65 -10.24 -15.52
C GLY A 806 17.56 -9.47 -14.54
N GLN A 807 18.12 -8.32 -14.95
CA GLN A 807 19.08 -7.52 -14.19
C GLN A 807 18.39 -6.37 -13.44
N ILE A 808 17.53 -6.69 -12.48
CA ILE A 808 16.71 -5.71 -11.74
C ILE A 808 17.57 -4.71 -10.94
N SER A 809 18.68 -5.17 -10.35
CA SER A 809 19.61 -4.29 -9.62
C SER A 809 20.20 -3.21 -10.53
N SER A 810 20.53 -3.54 -11.78
CA SER A 810 21.02 -2.57 -12.76
C SER A 810 19.96 -1.56 -13.17
N ALA A 811 18.70 -2.00 -13.32
CA ALA A 811 17.58 -1.09 -13.56
C ALA A 811 17.37 -0.11 -12.39
N ALA A 812 17.48 -0.60 -11.14
CA ALA A 812 17.40 0.25 -9.95
C ALA A 812 18.54 1.27 -9.88
N MET A 813 19.78 0.87 -10.19
CA MET A 813 20.92 1.80 -10.24
C MET A 813 20.69 2.95 -11.24
N VAL A 814 20.14 2.64 -12.42
CA VAL A 814 19.78 3.67 -13.40
C VAL A 814 18.74 4.64 -12.79
N PHE A 815 17.67 4.13 -12.18
CA PHE A 815 16.63 4.96 -11.55
C PHE A 815 17.16 5.89 -10.44
N HIS A 816 18.03 5.37 -9.57
CA HIS A 816 18.62 6.15 -8.48
C HIS A 816 19.61 7.20 -9.01
N GLY A 817 20.32 6.92 -10.09
CA GLY A 817 21.23 7.85 -10.76
C GLY A 817 20.55 9.02 -11.49
N MET A 818 19.24 8.93 -11.77
CA MET A 818 18.51 10.00 -12.45
C MET A 818 18.35 11.24 -11.56
N SER A 819 18.76 12.41 -12.08
CA SER A 819 18.59 13.70 -11.40
C SER A 819 17.15 14.22 -11.43
N ARG A 820 16.38 13.89 -12.47
CA ARG A 820 14.96 14.19 -12.63
C ARG A 820 14.21 12.93 -13.03
N ARG A 821 13.03 12.71 -12.47
CA ARG A 821 12.20 11.53 -12.71
C ARG A 821 10.80 11.98 -13.10
N ASP A 822 10.31 11.44 -14.20
CA ASP A 822 8.94 11.69 -14.66
C ASP A 822 8.01 10.54 -14.29
N THR A 823 6.74 10.68 -14.63
CA THR A 823 5.71 9.68 -14.38
C THR A 823 6.05 8.32 -15.01
N ILE A 824 6.71 8.32 -16.18
CA ILE A 824 7.13 7.10 -16.88
C ILE A 824 8.25 6.41 -16.10
N SER A 825 9.23 7.17 -15.59
CA SER A 825 10.35 6.66 -14.78
C SER A 825 9.83 5.91 -13.55
N TRP A 826 8.91 6.54 -12.80
CA TRP A 826 8.28 5.95 -11.62
C TRP A 826 7.42 4.73 -11.96
N SER A 827 6.60 4.81 -13.02
CA SER A 827 5.76 3.67 -13.43
C SER A 827 6.61 2.50 -13.92
N THR A 828 7.73 2.77 -14.59
CA THR A 828 8.67 1.76 -15.09
C THR A 828 9.31 1.02 -13.93
N ILE A 829 9.91 1.72 -12.95
CA ILE A 829 10.59 1.03 -11.84
C ILE A 829 9.62 0.19 -10.98
N ILE A 830 8.38 0.68 -10.78
CA ILE A 830 7.33 -0.07 -10.09
C ILE A 830 6.97 -1.34 -10.88
N ALA A 831 6.82 -1.24 -12.20
CA ALA A 831 6.56 -2.40 -13.06
C ALA A 831 7.73 -3.39 -13.08
N VAL A 832 8.98 -2.90 -13.09
CA VAL A 832 10.19 -3.74 -13.01
C VAL A 832 10.20 -4.57 -11.74
N TYR A 833 9.98 -3.95 -10.57
CA TYR A 833 9.92 -4.69 -9.30
C TYR A 833 8.70 -5.63 -9.23
N SER A 834 7.54 -5.20 -9.75
CA SER A 834 6.32 -6.01 -9.80
C SER A 834 6.52 -7.29 -10.63
N GLN A 835 7.05 -7.17 -11.85
CA GLN A 835 7.32 -8.30 -12.75
C GLN A 835 8.46 -9.19 -12.24
N GLY A 836 9.44 -8.60 -11.54
CA GLY A 836 10.53 -9.33 -10.90
C GLY A 836 10.14 -10.11 -9.64
N GLY A 837 8.90 -10.00 -9.15
CA GLY A 837 8.45 -10.65 -7.92
C GLY A 837 8.85 -9.92 -6.62
N TYR A 838 9.44 -8.73 -6.73
CA TYR A 838 9.88 -7.86 -5.64
C TYR A 838 8.74 -6.94 -5.20
N GLY A 839 7.72 -7.55 -4.60
CA GLY A 839 6.47 -6.86 -4.28
C GLY A 839 6.62 -5.75 -3.25
N GLU A 840 7.47 -5.93 -2.24
CA GLU A 840 7.70 -4.93 -1.18
C GLU A 840 8.29 -3.64 -1.76
N GLU A 841 9.30 -3.78 -2.61
CA GLU A 841 9.95 -2.69 -3.32
C GLU A 841 8.96 -1.97 -4.24
N ALA A 842 8.05 -2.69 -4.92
CA ALA A 842 7.00 -2.07 -5.73
C ALA A 842 6.05 -1.20 -4.88
N PHE A 843 5.68 -1.62 -3.67
CA PHE A 843 4.89 -0.81 -2.73
C PHE A 843 5.65 0.39 -2.20
N GLU A 844 6.95 0.24 -1.87
CA GLU A 844 7.80 1.33 -1.42
C GLU A 844 7.92 2.42 -2.48
N HIS A 845 8.18 2.04 -3.73
CA HIS A 845 8.29 3.00 -4.83
C HIS A 845 6.97 3.70 -5.14
N LEU A 846 5.82 3.01 -5.03
CA LEU A 846 4.51 3.66 -5.12
C LEU A 846 4.29 4.65 -3.96
N SER A 847 4.74 4.32 -2.75
CA SER A 847 4.68 5.22 -1.59
C SER A 847 5.56 6.46 -1.78
N TRP A 848 6.77 6.30 -2.30
CA TRP A 848 7.66 7.42 -2.63
C TRP A 848 7.11 8.28 -3.77
N MET A 849 6.56 7.67 -4.83
CA MET A 849 5.88 8.39 -5.90
C MET A 849 4.74 9.26 -5.35
N ARG A 850 4.00 8.79 -4.34
CA ARG A 850 2.92 9.56 -3.68
C ARG A 850 3.42 10.71 -2.79
N LYS A 851 4.58 10.55 -2.13
CA LYS A 851 5.12 11.54 -1.20
C LYS A 851 5.91 12.65 -1.89
N GLU A 852 6.73 12.27 -2.87
CA GLU A 852 7.77 13.13 -3.46
C GLU A 852 7.68 13.19 -5.00
N GLY A 853 6.87 12.35 -5.63
CA GLY A 853 6.75 12.23 -7.08
C GLY A 853 5.45 12.79 -7.66
N PRO A 854 5.24 12.61 -8.98
CA PRO A 854 3.98 12.93 -9.64
C PRO A 854 2.85 11.99 -9.19
N LYS A 855 1.59 12.39 -9.39
CA LYS A 855 0.43 11.54 -9.05
C LYS A 855 0.54 10.17 -9.76
N PRO A 856 0.31 9.04 -9.05
CA PRO A 856 0.36 7.72 -9.68
C PRO A 856 -0.65 7.57 -10.81
N THR A 857 -0.23 6.89 -11.88
CA THR A 857 -1.06 6.61 -13.05
C THR A 857 -1.73 5.25 -12.95
N GLN A 858 -2.66 4.99 -13.88
CA GLN A 858 -3.26 3.67 -14.07
C GLN A 858 -2.22 2.54 -14.20
N PHE A 859 -1.09 2.80 -14.87
CA PHE A 859 -0.02 1.81 -15.06
C PHE A 859 0.68 1.45 -13.74
N ALA A 860 0.97 2.45 -12.91
CA ALA A 860 1.58 2.23 -11.60
C ALA A 860 0.64 1.43 -10.69
N PHE A 861 -0.65 1.78 -10.63
CA PHE A 861 -1.64 1.05 -9.84
C PHE A 861 -1.87 -0.37 -10.35
N ALA A 862 -2.05 -0.58 -11.65
CA ALA A 862 -2.23 -1.91 -12.24
C ALA A 862 -1.02 -2.82 -11.93
N SER A 863 0.20 -2.27 -11.98
CA SER A 863 1.42 -3.01 -11.63
C SER A 863 1.42 -3.49 -10.17
N VAL A 864 1.01 -2.65 -9.22
CA VAL A 864 0.96 -3.05 -7.80
C VAL A 864 -0.27 -3.92 -7.48
N LEU A 865 -1.41 -3.70 -8.14
CA LEU A 865 -2.57 -4.60 -8.04
C LEU A 865 -2.24 -6.02 -8.53
N SER A 866 -1.41 -6.15 -9.58
CA SER A 866 -0.89 -7.45 -10.02
C SER A 866 -0.01 -8.10 -8.95
N VAL A 867 0.82 -7.34 -8.23
CA VAL A 867 1.57 -7.85 -7.07
C VAL A 867 0.60 -8.36 -6.01
N CYS A 868 -0.48 -7.61 -5.73
CA CYS A 868 -1.47 -8.03 -4.74
C CYS A 868 -2.11 -9.38 -5.07
N GLY A 869 -2.50 -9.56 -6.34
CA GLY A 869 -3.06 -10.82 -6.83
C GLY A 869 -2.05 -11.97 -6.75
N ASN A 870 -0.84 -11.77 -7.28
CA ASN A 870 0.19 -12.82 -7.32
C ASN A 870 0.70 -13.23 -5.92
N MET A 871 0.72 -12.31 -4.96
CA MET A 871 1.12 -12.59 -3.58
C MET A 871 -0.07 -12.95 -2.66
N ALA A 872 -1.30 -12.96 -3.19
CA ALA A 872 -2.54 -13.18 -2.44
C ALA A 872 -2.69 -12.27 -1.20
N ILE A 873 -2.29 -11.00 -1.30
CA ILE A 873 -2.35 -10.01 -0.21
C ILE A 873 -3.61 -9.12 -0.31
N LEU A 874 -4.76 -9.76 -0.10
CA LEU A 874 -6.09 -9.17 -0.28
C LEU A 874 -6.29 -7.82 0.42
N GLU A 875 -5.82 -7.67 1.66
CA GLU A 875 -6.05 -6.45 2.45
C GLU A 875 -5.33 -5.23 1.87
N GLN A 876 -4.09 -5.41 1.40
CA GLN A 876 -3.35 -4.37 0.68
C GLN A 876 -4.00 -4.08 -0.68
N GLY A 877 -4.51 -5.12 -1.36
CA GLY A 877 -5.31 -4.97 -2.58
C GLY A 877 -6.56 -4.11 -2.37
N ARG A 878 -7.30 -4.32 -1.27
CA ARG A 878 -8.48 -3.52 -0.88
C ARG A 878 -8.13 -2.07 -0.56
N GLN A 879 -7.00 -1.83 0.10
CA GLN A 879 -6.51 -0.47 0.36
C GLN A 879 -6.16 0.26 -0.94
N LEU A 880 -5.51 -0.42 -1.89
CA LEU A 880 -5.23 0.16 -3.20
C LEU A 880 -6.51 0.40 -4.01
N HIS A 881 -7.48 -0.51 -3.97
CA HIS A 881 -8.77 -0.31 -4.61
C HIS A 881 -9.52 0.90 -4.04
N ALA A 882 -9.56 1.06 -2.72
CA ALA A 882 -10.12 2.26 -2.09
C ALA A 882 -9.37 3.54 -2.52
N HIS A 883 -8.04 3.46 -2.73
CA HIS A 883 -7.29 4.60 -3.23
C HIS A 883 -7.61 4.93 -4.69
N VAL A 884 -7.72 3.92 -5.56
CA VAL A 884 -8.17 4.07 -6.96
C VAL A 884 -9.52 4.77 -7.03
N LEU A 885 -10.48 4.36 -6.19
CA LEU A 885 -11.79 5.00 -6.09
C LEU A 885 -11.69 6.46 -5.64
N SER A 886 -10.81 6.76 -4.67
CA SER A 886 -10.65 8.13 -4.15
C SER A 886 -10.08 9.13 -5.17
N ILE A 887 -9.45 8.64 -6.24
CA ILE A 887 -8.81 9.46 -7.28
C ILE A 887 -9.58 9.47 -8.61
N GLY A 888 -10.69 8.73 -8.71
CA GLY A 888 -11.53 8.69 -9.91
C GLY A 888 -10.93 7.88 -11.07
N LEU A 889 -10.11 6.85 -10.80
CA LEU A 889 -9.53 5.97 -11.84
C LEU A 889 -10.25 4.62 -11.95
N GLU A 890 -11.37 4.43 -11.26
CA GLU A 890 -12.10 3.17 -11.21
C GLU A 890 -12.72 2.77 -12.56
N GLN A 891 -13.06 3.72 -13.42
CA GLN A 891 -13.62 3.42 -14.75
C GLN A 891 -12.55 3.22 -15.84
N GLU A 892 -11.25 3.36 -15.51
CA GLU A 892 -10.17 3.10 -16.47
C GLU A 892 -10.07 1.59 -16.77
N GLU A 893 -10.11 1.22 -18.05
CA GLU A 893 -10.19 -0.18 -18.51
C GLU A 893 -9.05 -1.07 -17.96
N MET A 894 -7.84 -0.50 -17.86
CA MET A 894 -6.66 -1.19 -17.32
C MET A 894 -6.78 -1.47 -15.82
N ILE A 895 -7.43 -0.58 -15.09
CA ILE A 895 -7.63 -0.71 -13.65
C ILE A 895 -8.72 -1.73 -13.35
N GLN A 896 -9.81 -1.70 -14.11
CA GLN A 896 -10.90 -2.68 -14.02
C GLN A 896 -10.37 -4.12 -14.20
N SER A 897 -9.66 -4.38 -15.29
CA SER A 897 -9.04 -5.69 -15.54
C SER A 897 -8.03 -6.09 -14.45
N ALA A 898 -7.22 -5.16 -13.97
CA ALA A 898 -6.26 -5.42 -12.88
C ALA A 898 -6.95 -5.73 -11.54
N LEU A 899 -8.07 -5.05 -11.22
CA LEU A 899 -8.86 -5.29 -10.01
C LEU A 899 -9.57 -6.64 -10.06
N VAL A 900 -10.21 -6.98 -11.19
CA VAL A 900 -10.84 -8.30 -11.41
C VAL A 900 -9.80 -9.42 -11.22
N ASN A 901 -8.63 -9.29 -11.86
CA ASN A 901 -7.55 -10.25 -11.72
C ASN A 901 -7.01 -10.33 -10.27
N MET A 902 -6.84 -9.19 -9.60
CA MET A 902 -6.37 -9.13 -8.21
C MET A 902 -7.32 -9.85 -7.26
N TYR A 903 -8.62 -9.54 -7.31
CA TYR A 903 -9.63 -10.18 -6.46
C TYR A 903 -9.78 -11.67 -6.78
N SER A 904 -9.77 -12.05 -8.06
CA SER A 904 -9.84 -13.45 -8.49
C SER A 904 -8.68 -14.27 -7.94
N LYS A 905 -7.43 -13.80 -8.11
CA LYS A 905 -6.23 -14.48 -7.59
C LYS A 905 -6.14 -14.48 -6.07
N CYS A 906 -6.71 -13.49 -5.39
CA CYS A 906 -6.80 -13.47 -3.92
C CYS A 906 -7.88 -14.41 -3.37
N GLY A 907 -8.63 -15.13 -4.21
CA GLY A 907 -9.66 -16.06 -3.78
C GLY A 907 -11.06 -15.43 -3.59
N CYS A 908 -11.25 -14.15 -3.95
CA CYS A 908 -12.48 -13.40 -3.74
C CYS A 908 -13.27 -13.20 -5.04
N ILE A 909 -13.69 -14.29 -5.67
CA ILE A 909 -14.36 -14.26 -6.99
C ILE A 909 -15.64 -13.42 -7.02
N LYS A 910 -16.39 -13.34 -5.91
CA LYS A 910 -17.59 -12.50 -5.80
C LYS A 910 -17.29 -11.01 -5.81
N ASP A 911 -16.18 -10.60 -5.19
CA ASP A 911 -15.72 -9.20 -5.23
C ASP A 911 -15.23 -8.87 -6.65
N ALA A 912 -14.58 -9.81 -7.34
CA ALA A 912 -14.18 -9.66 -8.75
C ALA A 912 -15.39 -9.52 -9.68
N GLU A 913 -16.43 -10.34 -9.49
CA GLU A 913 -17.69 -10.26 -10.24
C GLU A 913 -18.40 -8.92 -10.01
N LYS A 914 -18.40 -8.42 -8.78
CA LYS A 914 -18.96 -7.10 -8.46
C LYS A 914 -18.25 -5.99 -9.24
N VAL A 915 -16.91 -5.98 -9.22
CA VAL A 915 -16.10 -5.01 -9.98
C VAL A 915 -16.38 -5.13 -11.48
N PHE A 916 -16.46 -6.35 -12.01
CA PHE A 916 -16.80 -6.61 -13.40
C PHE A 916 -18.17 -6.04 -13.79
N ASN A 917 -19.20 -6.27 -12.98
CA ASN A 917 -20.57 -5.82 -13.26
C ASN A 917 -20.76 -4.29 -13.12
N GLU A 918 -19.89 -3.62 -12.35
CA GLU A 918 -19.90 -2.16 -12.16
C GLU A 918 -19.15 -1.39 -13.26
N ALA A 919 -18.52 -2.08 -14.22
CA ALA A 919 -17.79 -1.44 -15.31
C ALA A 919 -18.71 -0.81 -16.36
N GLU A 920 -18.45 0.45 -16.73
CA GLU A 920 -19.23 1.17 -17.76
C GLU A 920 -18.77 0.86 -19.19
N ASN A 921 -17.46 0.64 -19.39
CA ASN A 921 -16.85 0.33 -20.69
C ASN A 921 -16.14 -1.02 -20.64
N TYR A 922 -16.69 -1.98 -21.38
CA TYR A 922 -16.14 -3.32 -21.46
C TYR A 922 -15.20 -3.45 -22.66
N ASN A 923 -13.94 -3.79 -22.40
CA ASN A 923 -13.02 -4.26 -23.42
C ASN A 923 -12.79 -5.77 -23.31
N ILE A 924 -12.19 -6.37 -24.34
CA ILE A 924 -11.89 -7.82 -24.37
C ILE A 924 -11.04 -8.28 -23.17
N VAL A 925 -10.17 -7.40 -22.64
CA VAL A 925 -9.25 -7.72 -21.54
C VAL A 925 -10.00 -7.94 -20.23
N THR A 926 -10.97 -7.10 -19.90
CA THR A 926 -11.78 -7.23 -18.68
C THR A 926 -12.66 -8.48 -18.70
N TRP A 927 -13.26 -8.82 -19.85
CA TRP A 927 -14.00 -10.06 -20.04
C TRP A 927 -13.12 -11.30 -19.91
N THR A 928 -11.94 -11.26 -20.53
CA THR A 928 -10.97 -12.35 -20.45
C THR A 928 -10.46 -12.53 -19.02
N ALA A 929 -10.23 -11.44 -18.27
CA ALA A 929 -9.85 -11.51 -16.86
C ALA A 929 -10.92 -12.20 -16.00
N MET A 930 -12.21 -11.93 -16.24
CA MET A 930 -13.30 -12.58 -15.52
C MET A 930 -13.49 -14.05 -15.93
N ILE A 931 -13.38 -14.35 -17.24
CA ILE A 931 -13.41 -15.73 -17.76
C ILE A 931 -12.31 -16.57 -17.13
N ASN A 932 -11.08 -16.05 -17.06
CA ASN A 932 -9.96 -16.70 -16.39
C ASN A 932 -10.20 -16.82 -14.88
N GLY A 933 -10.74 -15.78 -14.25
CA GLY A 933 -11.11 -15.81 -12.83
C GLY A 933 -12.09 -16.93 -12.49
N TYR A 934 -13.15 -17.12 -13.28
CA TYR A 934 -14.07 -18.25 -13.09
C TYR A 934 -13.41 -19.60 -13.43
N ALA A 935 -12.59 -19.66 -14.47
CA ALA A 935 -11.89 -20.87 -14.88
C ALA A 935 -10.95 -21.40 -13.79
N ASP A 936 -10.13 -20.52 -13.20
CA ASP A 936 -9.18 -20.84 -12.12
C ASP A 936 -9.87 -21.34 -10.85
N HIS A 937 -11.14 -20.95 -10.66
CA HIS A 937 -11.97 -21.36 -9.51
C HIS A 937 -12.90 -22.55 -9.81
N GLY A 938 -12.87 -23.09 -11.03
CA GLY A 938 -13.66 -24.26 -11.43
C GLY A 938 -15.13 -23.97 -11.79
N TYR A 939 -15.51 -22.70 -11.98
CA TYR A 939 -16.87 -22.28 -12.35
C TYR A 939 -17.10 -22.36 -13.87
N ILE A 940 -17.10 -23.59 -14.39
CA ILE A 940 -17.15 -23.83 -15.85
C ILE A 940 -18.42 -23.31 -16.54
N HIS A 941 -19.58 -23.39 -15.87
CA HIS A 941 -20.84 -22.94 -16.46
C HIS A 941 -20.84 -21.43 -16.67
N GLU A 942 -20.33 -20.69 -15.69
CA GLU A 942 -20.15 -19.24 -15.70
C GLU A 942 -19.14 -18.82 -16.77
N THR A 943 -18.00 -19.50 -16.87
CA THR A 943 -17.01 -19.29 -17.95
C THR A 943 -17.63 -19.45 -19.34
N ILE A 944 -18.41 -20.51 -19.59
CA ILE A 944 -19.07 -20.74 -20.88
C ILE A 944 -20.15 -19.68 -21.16
N ASN A 945 -20.91 -19.29 -20.13
CA ASN A 945 -21.93 -18.26 -20.26
C ASN A 945 -21.33 -16.91 -20.63
N LEU A 946 -20.23 -16.51 -19.98
CA LEU A 946 -19.50 -15.29 -20.32
C LEU A 946 -18.93 -15.33 -21.74
N PHE A 947 -18.33 -16.45 -22.17
CA PHE A 947 -17.83 -16.59 -23.54
C PHE A 947 -18.94 -16.42 -24.58
N LYS A 948 -20.10 -17.04 -24.38
CA LYS A 948 -21.26 -16.88 -25.27
C LYS A 948 -21.78 -15.44 -25.29
N MET A 949 -21.72 -14.74 -24.16
CA MET A 949 -22.16 -13.36 -24.06
C MET A 949 -21.18 -12.38 -24.71
N LEU A 950 -19.88 -12.69 -24.74
CA LEU A 950 -18.82 -11.89 -25.35
C LEU A 950 -19.14 -11.55 -26.82
N SER A 951 -19.59 -12.56 -27.60
CA SER A 951 -20.01 -12.36 -28.99
C SER A 951 -21.29 -11.54 -29.12
N LYS A 952 -22.22 -11.61 -28.15
CA LYS A 952 -23.46 -10.82 -28.14
C LYS A 952 -23.22 -9.34 -27.90
N VAL A 953 -22.17 -9.00 -27.14
CA VAL A 953 -21.75 -7.61 -26.87
C VAL A 953 -20.88 -7.05 -28.01
N GLY A 954 -20.66 -7.83 -29.10
CA GLY A 954 -19.90 -7.39 -30.27
C GLY A 954 -18.38 -7.44 -30.09
N LEU A 955 -17.89 -8.07 -29.02
CA LEU A 955 -16.47 -8.33 -28.82
C LEU A 955 -16.09 -9.66 -29.49
N LYS A 956 -14.84 -9.78 -29.95
CA LYS A 956 -14.30 -11.03 -30.50
C LYS A 956 -13.38 -11.68 -29.46
N PRO A 957 -13.57 -12.98 -29.14
CA PRO A 957 -12.62 -13.74 -28.34
C PRO A 957 -11.21 -13.63 -28.89
N ASP A 958 -10.23 -13.52 -28.01
CA ASP A 958 -8.82 -13.56 -28.35
C ASP A 958 -8.19 -14.89 -27.91
N SER A 959 -6.90 -15.05 -28.20
CA SER A 959 -6.14 -16.23 -27.79
C SER A 959 -6.20 -16.48 -26.28
N VAL A 960 -6.17 -15.44 -25.46
CA VAL A 960 -6.17 -15.58 -23.99
C VAL A 960 -7.54 -16.03 -23.48
N THR A 961 -8.62 -15.62 -24.14
CA THR A 961 -9.99 -16.09 -23.86
C THR A 961 -10.10 -17.60 -24.00
N PHE A 962 -9.50 -18.18 -25.05
CA PHE A 962 -9.51 -19.62 -25.27
C PHE A 962 -8.65 -20.37 -24.26
N ILE A 963 -7.55 -19.78 -23.76
CA ILE A 963 -6.80 -20.35 -22.63
C ILE A 963 -7.71 -20.51 -21.40
N GLY A 964 -8.52 -19.50 -21.08
CA GLY A 964 -9.49 -19.58 -19.99
C GLY A 964 -10.52 -20.69 -20.16
N LEU A 965 -11.10 -20.83 -21.36
CA LEU A 965 -12.05 -21.92 -21.68
C LEU A 965 -11.42 -23.31 -21.53
N LEU A 966 -10.22 -23.50 -22.08
CA LEU A 966 -9.50 -24.77 -22.02
C LEU A 966 -9.07 -25.10 -20.59
N THR A 967 -8.70 -24.09 -19.79
CA THR A 967 -8.37 -24.24 -18.37
C THR A 967 -9.60 -24.65 -17.55
N ALA A 968 -10.76 -24.02 -17.79
CA ALA A 968 -12.02 -24.43 -17.17
C ALA A 968 -12.39 -25.88 -17.52
N CYS A 969 -12.24 -26.28 -18.80
CA CYS A 969 -12.44 -27.66 -19.23
C CYS A 969 -11.46 -28.62 -18.52
N SER A 970 -10.18 -28.25 -18.42
CA SER A 970 -9.15 -29.02 -17.72
C SER A 970 -9.52 -29.28 -16.25
N HIS A 971 -9.93 -28.24 -15.53
CA HIS A 971 -10.35 -28.36 -14.14
C HIS A 971 -11.61 -29.22 -13.96
N ALA A 972 -12.54 -29.17 -14.91
CA ALA A 972 -13.76 -29.99 -14.90
C ALA A 972 -13.58 -31.41 -15.50
N GLY A 973 -12.42 -31.71 -16.09
CA GLY A 973 -12.15 -33.00 -16.76
C GLY A 973 -12.97 -33.26 -18.03
N LEU A 974 -13.56 -32.22 -18.64
CA LEU A 974 -14.44 -32.36 -19.81
C LEU A 974 -13.65 -32.35 -21.13
N ALA A 975 -13.00 -33.48 -21.44
CA ALA A 975 -12.10 -33.62 -22.59
C ALA A 975 -12.75 -33.26 -23.94
N ASP A 976 -13.97 -33.75 -24.20
CA ASP A 976 -14.65 -33.54 -25.48
C ASP A 976 -15.04 -32.07 -25.69
N LEU A 977 -15.42 -31.38 -24.62
CA LEU A 977 -15.71 -29.95 -24.65
C LEU A 977 -14.42 -29.13 -24.86
N GLY A 978 -13.29 -29.57 -24.30
CA GLY A 978 -11.99 -28.97 -24.57
C GLY A 978 -11.59 -29.09 -26.04
N PHE A 979 -11.74 -30.27 -26.65
CA PHE A 979 -11.51 -30.46 -28.08
C PHE A 979 -12.42 -29.60 -28.95
N HIS A 980 -13.69 -29.47 -28.56
CA HIS A 980 -14.64 -28.58 -29.24
C HIS A 980 -14.10 -27.14 -29.29
N TYR A 981 -13.72 -26.56 -28.14
CA TYR A 981 -13.22 -25.18 -28.10
C TYR A 981 -11.83 -25.02 -28.76
N PHE A 982 -10.96 -26.02 -28.65
CA PHE A 982 -9.65 -26.00 -29.31
C PHE A 982 -9.79 -25.95 -30.85
N ASN A 983 -10.72 -26.71 -31.40
CA ASN A 983 -11.01 -26.70 -32.84
C ASN A 983 -11.78 -25.44 -33.27
N LEU A 984 -12.71 -24.95 -32.44
CA LEU A 984 -13.49 -23.74 -32.68
C LEU A 984 -12.59 -22.51 -32.86
N MET A 985 -11.53 -22.40 -32.04
CA MET A 985 -10.54 -21.33 -32.10
C MET A 985 -9.90 -21.20 -33.49
N SER A 986 -9.54 -22.32 -34.11
CA SER A 986 -8.89 -22.34 -35.43
C SER A 986 -9.89 -22.22 -36.58
N SER A 987 -11.01 -22.93 -36.49
CA SER A 987 -11.99 -23.05 -37.59
C SER A 987 -12.85 -21.79 -37.76
N GLU A 988 -13.39 -21.23 -36.67
CA GLU A 988 -14.31 -20.09 -36.73
C GLU A 988 -13.60 -18.76 -36.47
N TYR A 989 -12.71 -18.72 -35.47
CA TYR A 989 -12.05 -17.48 -35.05
C TYR A 989 -10.70 -17.20 -35.72
N GLN A 990 -10.19 -18.15 -36.53
CA GLN A 990 -8.91 -18.03 -37.25
C GLN A 990 -7.72 -17.72 -36.33
N ILE A 991 -7.79 -18.14 -35.07
CA ILE A 991 -6.72 -17.98 -34.08
C ILE A 991 -5.84 -19.23 -34.14
N ARG A 992 -4.54 -19.03 -34.38
CA ARG A 992 -3.58 -20.14 -34.41
C ARG A 992 -3.26 -20.62 -32.98
N PRO A 993 -3.28 -21.93 -32.70
CA PRO A 993 -2.91 -22.44 -31.39
C PRO A 993 -1.46 -22.11 -31.04
N SER A 994 -1.28 -21.37 -29.95
CA SER A 994 0.01 -21.14 -29.30
C SER A 994 0.40 -22.31 -28.38
N LYS A 995 1.64 -22.27 -27.89
CA LYS A 995 2.21 -23.22 -26.91
C LYS A 995 1.30 -23.42 -25.69
N GLU A 996 0.71 -22.33 -25.19
CA GLU A 996 -0.12 -22.31 -23.99
C GLU A 996 -1.43 -23.10 -24.19
N HIS A 997 -2.07 -23.02 -25.36
CA HIS A 997 -3.31 -23.77 -25.63
C HIS A 997 -3.06 -25.28 -25.68
N TYR A 998 -1.96 -25.70 -26.31
CA TYR A 998 -1.54 -27.10 -26.28
C TYR A 998 -1.26 -27.54 -24.84
N GLY A 999 -0.59 -26.69 -24.05
CA GLY A 999 -0.38 -26.93 -22.62
C GLY A 999 -1.68 -27.20 -21.86
N CYS A 1000 -2.71 -26.38 -22.04
CA CYS A 1000 -4.03 -26.58 -21.41
C CYS A 1000 -4.70 -27.88 -21.87
N MET A 1001 -4.65 -28.21 -23.16
CA MET A 1001 -5.22 -29.46 -23.70
C MET A 1001 -4.51 -30.70 -23.16
N ILE A 1002 -3.19 -30.65 -23.05
CA ILE A 1002 -2.38 -31.74 -22.52
C ILE A 1002 -2.66 -31.93 -21.03
N ASP A 1003 -2.78 -30.85 -20.25
CA ASP A 1003 -3.20 -30.92 -18.84
C ASP A 1003 -4.61 -31.53 -18.70
N LEU A 1004 -5.56 -31.12 -19.56
CA LEU A 1004 -6.91 -31.67 -19.61
C LEU A 1004 -6.91 -33.19 -19.88
N LEU A 1005 -6.21 -33.64 -20.93
CA LEU A 1005 -6.12 -35.06 -21.28
C LEU A 1005 -5.44 -35.88 -20.18
N CYS A 1006 -4.40 -35.31 -19.58
CA CYS A 1006 -3.70 -35.89 -18.44
C CYS A 1006 -4.62 -36.09 -17.23
N ARG A 1007 -5.42 -35.08 -16.88
CA ARG A 1007 -6.42 -35.15 -15.79
C ARG A 1007 -7.55 -36.12 -16.08
N ALA A 1008 -8.00 -36.18 -17.33
CA ALA A 1008 -9.01 -37.13 -17.80
C ALA A 1008 -8.49 -38.58 -17.92
N GLY A 1009 -7.19 -38.82 -17.70
CA GLY A 1009 -6.57 -40.15 -17.82
C GLY A 1009 -6.31 -40.62 -19.25
N ARG A 1010 -6.57 -39.78 -20.26
CA ARG A 1010 -6.37 -40.06 -21.70
C ARG A 1010 -4.91 -39.85 -22.11
N LEU A 1011 -3.99 -40.56 -21.45
CA LEU A 1011 -2.53 -40.33 -21.57
C LEU A 1011 -1.97 -40.60 -22.97
N THR A 1012 -2.50 -41.58 -23.69
CA THR A 1012 -2.06 -41.89 -25.06
C THR A 1012 -2.34 -40.73 -26.01
N GLU A 1013 -3.54 -40.15 -25.91
CA GLU A 1013 -3.93 -38.99 -26.71
C GLU A 1013 -3.13 -37.74 -26.33
N ALA A 1014 -2.79 -37.57 -25.05
CA ALA A 1014 -1.89 -36.51 -24.61
C ALA A 1014 -0.49 -36.64 -25.23
N GLU A 1015 0.06 -37.86 -25.29
CA GLU A 1015 1.35 -38.16 -25.92
C GLU A 1015 1.32 -37.91 -27.44
N GLU A 1016 0.23 -38.27 -28.12
CA GLU A 1016 0.01 -38.00 -29.55
C GLU A 1016 -0.12 -36.50 -29.85
N MET A 1017 -0.81 -35.76 -28.98
CA MET A 1017 -0.93 -34.30 -29.10
C MET A 1017 0.43 -33.60 -28.95
N ILE A 1018 1.28 -34.05 -28.02
CA ILE A 1018 2.64 -33.54 -27.88
C ILE A 1018 3.48 -33.82 -29.13
N LYS A 1019 3.32 -34.98 -29.76
CA LYS A 1019 4.05 -35.33 -30.99
C LYS A 1019 3.59 -34.51 -32.21
N SER A 1020 2.32 -34.13 -32.26
CA SER A 1020 1.73 -33.38 -33.37
C SER A 1020 1.85 -31.85 -33.25
N MET A 1021 2.31 -31.33 -32.10
CA MET A 1021 2.47 -29.88 -31.92
C MET A 1021 3.63 -29.32 -32.76
N PRO A 1022 3.52 -28.08 -33.30
CA PRO A 1022 4.55 -27.46 -34.13
C PRO A 1022 5.77 -26.96 -33.34
N PHE A 1023 5.75 -27.08 -32.01
CA PHE A 1023 6.78 -26.60 -31.10
C PHE A 1023 7.65 -27.77 -30.63
N HIS A 1024 8.79 -28.02 -31.27
CA HIS A 1024 9.67 -29.11 -30.88
C HIS A 1024 10.58 -28.69 -29.72
N ARG A 1025 10.68 -29.52 -28.66
CA ARG A 1025 11.44 -29.31 -27.41
C ARG A 1025 10.76 -28.39 -26.37
N ASP A 1026 9.59 -28.79 -25.91
CA ASP A 1026 8.92 -28.15 -24.78
C ASP A 1026 8.97 -29.05 -23.54
N ASP A 1027 9.75 -28.64 -22.53
CA ASP A 1027 9.93 -29.35 -21.28
C ASP A 1027 8.67 -29.34 -20.41
N VAL A 1028 7.86 -28.27 -20.46
CA VAL A 1028 6.67 -28.12 -19.63
C VAL A 1028 5.64 -29.20 -19.93
N VAL A 1029 5.29 -29.42 -21.20
CA VAL A 1029 4.26 -30.40 -21.59
C VAL A 1029 4.67 -31.85 -21.31
N TRP A 1030 5.94 -32.20 -21.54
CA TRP A 1030 6.45 -33.52 -21.19
C TRP A 1030 6.49 -33.72 -19.67
N SER A 1031 6.81 -32.67 -18.90
CA SER A 1031 6.77 -32.73 -17.43
C SER A 1031 5.35 -32.93 -16.88
N THR A 1032 4.35 -32.29 -17.51
CA THR A 1032 2.93 -32.47 -17.18
C THR A 1032 2.47 -33.90 -17.46
N LEU A 1033 2.83 -34.46 -18.62
CA LEU A 1033 2.53 -35.85 -18.95
C LEU A 1033 3.21 -36.83 -17.99
N LEU A 1034 4.49 -36.63 -17.66
CA LEU A 1034 5.22 -37.47 -16.71
C LEU A 1034 4.58 -37.44 -15.31
N ARG A 1035 4.14 -36.25 -14.85
CA ARG A 1035 3.43 -36.12 -13.57
C ARG A 1035 2.08 -36.84 -13.61
N ALA A 1036 1.35 -36.79 -14.72
CA ALA A 1036 0.08 -37.47 -14.91
C ALA A 1036 0.24 -39.00 -14.93
N CYS A 1037 1.28 -39.50 -15.61
CA CYS A 1037 1.64 -40.92 -15.62
C CYS A 1037 1.90 -41.46 -14.21
N ARG A 1038 2.47 -40.64 -13.32
CA ARG A 1038 2.61 -40.99 -11.89
C ARG A 1038 1.28 -41.13 -11.18
N VAL A 1039 0.34 -40.22 -11.41
CA VAL A 1039 -0.98 -40.25 -10.75
C VAL A 1039 -1.81 -41.42 -11.24
N GLN A 1040 -1.81 -41.68 -12.55
CA GLN A 1040 -2.57 -42.75 -13.19
C GLN A 1040 -1.85 -44.12 -13.17
N GLY A 1041 -0.58 -44.15 -12.75
CA GLY A 1041 0.22 -45.36 -12.68
C GLY A 1041 0.59 -45.99 -14.03
N ASN A 1042 0.70 -45.20 -15.11
CA ASN A 1042 1.11 -45.70 -16.42
C ASN A 1042 2.65 -45.63 -16.56
N VAL A 1043 3.32 -46.77 -16.41
CA VAL A 1043 4.79 -46.85 -16.39
C VAL A 1043 5.38 -46.60 -17.77
N ASP A 1044 4.83 -47.23 -18.81
CA ASP A 1044 5.39 -47.19 -20.16
C ASP A 1044 5.34 -45.77 -20.76
N CYS A 1045 4.24 -45.04 -20.55
CA CYS A 1045 4.14 -43.65 -20.95
C CYS A 1045 5.06 -42.74 -20.11
N GLY A 1046 5.20 -43.04 -18.81
CA GLY A 1046 6.12 -42.32 -17.92
C GLY A 1046 7.60 -42.49 -18.30
N GLU A 1047 8.01 -43.69 -18.72
CA GLU A 1047 9.37 -43.96 -19.21
C GLU A 1047 9.67 -43.13 -20.48
N ARG A 1048 8.78 -43.17 -21.47
CA ARG A 1048 8.95 -42.38 -22.72
C ARG A 1048 8.97 -40.88 -22.47
N ALA A 1049 8.09 -40.36 -21.59
CA ALA A 1049 8.07 -38.95 -21.24
C ALA A 1049 9.35 -38.51 -20.50
N ALA A 1050 9.88 -39.35 -19.61
CA ALA A 1050 11.12 -39.07 -18.91
C ALA A 1050 12.33 -39.11 -19.85
N GLU A 1051 12.39 -40.05 -20.80
CA GLU A 1051 13.45 -40.10 -21.82
C GLU A 1051 13.52 -38.79 -22.61
N LYS A 1052 12.36 -38.28 -23.08
CA LYS A 1052 12.29 -37.02 -23.82
C LYS A 1052 12.74 -35.81 -23.01
N LEU A 1053 12.41 -35.75 -21.72
CA LEU A 1053 12.90 -34.69 -20.83
C LEU A 1053 14.41 -34.77 -20.59
N LEU A 1054 14.97 -35.99 -20.48
CA LEU A 1054 16.40 -36.20 -20.26
C LEU A 1054 17.24 -36.01 -21.53
N GLU A 1055 16.67 -36.17 -22.72
CA GLU A 1055 17.29 -35.72 -23.98
C GLU A 1055 17.48 -34.20 -24.00
N MET A 1056 16.56 -33.43 -23.40
CA MET A 1056 16.60 -31.97 -23.36
C MET A 1056 17.50 -31.45 -22.23
N ASP A 1057 17.30 -31.94 -21.01
CA ASP A 1057 18.13 -31.67 -19.85
C ASP A 1057 18.53 -32.99 -19.16
N PRO A 1058 19.72 -33.52 -19.48
CA PRO A 1058 20.24 -34.75 -18.89
C PRO A 1058 20.44 -34.71 -17.37
N ASN A 1059 20.38 -33.53 -16.76
CA ASN A 1059 20.61 -33.29 -15.34
C ASN A 1059 19.34 -32.84 -14.59
N CYS A 1060 18.16 -32.88 -15.23
CA CYS A 1060 16.91 -32.47 -14.62
C CYS A 1060 16.56 -33.35 -13.40
N ALA A 1061 16.70 -32.80 -12.18
CA ALA A 1061 16.45 -33.54 -10.94
C ALA A 1061 14.98 -33.97 -10.80
N GLY A 1062 14.04 -33.11 -11.21
CA GLY A 1062 12.59 -33.37 -11.13
C GLY A 1062 12.16 -34.58 -11.96
N THR A 1063 12.72 -34.74 -13.15
CA THR A 1063 12.42 -35.86 -14.06
C THR A 1063 12.89 -37.20 -13.48
N HIS A 1064 14.14 -37.28 -13.03
CA HIS A 1064 14.69 -38.50 -12.43
C HIS A 1064 13.90 -38.91 -11.17
N ILE A 1065 13.53 -37.95 -10.32
CA ILE A 1065 12.75 -38.22 -9.10
C ILE A 1065 11.35 -38.73 -9.45
N THR A 1066 10.68 -38.11 -10.42
CA THR A 1066 9.33 -38.51 -10.82
C THR A 1066 9.32 -39.90 -11.42
N LEU A 1067 10.29 -40.22 -12.28
CA LEU A 1067 10.48 -41.56 -12.85
C LEU A 1067 10.77 -42.63 -11.76
N ALA A 1068 11.67 -42.34 -10.81
CA ALA A 1068 11.95 -43.25 -9.70
C ALA A 1068 10.72 -43.50 -8.81
N ASN A 1069 9.87 -42.48 -8.62
CA ASN A 1069 8.62 -42.62 -7.88
C ASN A 1069 7.57 -43.44 -8.64
N ILE A 1070 7.48 -43.31 -9.97
CA ILE A 1070 6.62 -44.15 -10.82
C ILE A 1070 7.01 -45.63 -10.67
N TYR A 1071 8.30 -45.94 -10.77
CA TYR A 1071 8.81 -47.30 -10.55
C TYR A 1071 8.51 -47.84 -9.16
N SER A 1072 8.74 -47.02 -8.13
CA SER A 1072 8.47 -47.41 -6.73
C SER A 1072 6.98 -47.72 -6.50
N ALA A 1073 6.07 -46.90 -7.04
CA ALA A 1073 4.62 -47.07 -6.89
C ALA A 1073 4.08 -48.35 -7.55
N LYS A 1074 4.81 -48.92 -8.51
CA LYS A 1074 4.45 -50.18 -9.20
C LYS A 1074 5.29 -51.38 -8.76
N GLY A 1075 6.09 -51.24 -7.69
CA GLY A 1075 6.90 -52.32 -7.13
C GLY A 1075 8.17 -52.66 -7.93
N LYS A 1076 8.53 -51.86 -8.93
CA LYS A 1076 9.78 -51.98 -9.72
C LYS A 1076 10.97 -51.36 -8.95
N TRP A 1077 11.32 -51.95 -7.81
CA TRP A 1077 12.29 -51.37 -6.86
C TRP A 1077 13.73 -51.33 -7.40
N ARG A 1078 14.10 -52.25 -8.30
CA ARG A 1078 15.44 -52.33 -8.88
C ARG A 1078 15.68 -51.16 -9.84
N GLU A 1079 14.74 -50.91 -10.73
CA GLU A 1079 14.74 -49.80 -11.69
C GLU A 1079 14.72 -48.44 -10.96
N ALA A 1080 13.93 -48.32 -9.88
CA ALA A 1080 13.96 -47.14 -9.02
C ALA A 1080 15.33 -46.92 -8.36
N ALA A 1081 16.01 -47.99 -7.93
CA ALA A 1081 17.35 -47.91 -7.35
C ALA A 1081 18.41 -47.53 -8.39
N ASP A 1082 18.30 -48.02 -9.62
CA ASP A 1082 19.19 -47.69 -10.73
C ASP A 1082 19.06 -46.21 -11.13
N VAL A 1083 17.84 -45.67 -11.22
CA VAL A 1083 17.62 -44.23 -11.45
C VAL A 1083 18.24 -43.37 -10.34
N ARG A 1084 18.07 -43.77 -9.06
CA ARG A 1084 18.67 -43.05 -7.92
C ARG A 1084 20.20 -43.18 -7.90
N LYS A 1085 20.76 -44.30 -8.35
CA LYS A 1085 22.21 -44.47 -8.53
C LYS A 1085 22.74 -43.55 -9.62
N MET A 1086 22.03 -43.46 -10.75
CA MET A 1086 22.35 -42.54 -11.85
C MET A 1086 22.35 -41.07 -11.41
N MET A 1087 21.37 -40.65 -10.62
CA MET A 1087 21.34 -39.30 -10.04
C MET A 1087 22.59 -39.01 -9.20
N ARG A 1088 23.02 -39.97 -8.36
CA ARG A 1088 24.24 -39.83 -7.54
C ARG A 1088 25.51 -39.75 -8.38
N THR A 1089 25.63 -40.57 -9.42
CA THR A 1089 26.82 -40.57 -10.29
C THR A 1089 26.93 -39.30 -11.13
N LYS A 1090 25.81 -38.69 -11.51
CA LYS A 1090 25.77 -37.43 -12.27
C LYS A 1090 25.83 -36.17 -11.40
N GLY A 1091 25.85 -36.29 -10.07
CA GLY A 1091 25.81 -35.14 -9.16
C GLY A 1091 24.47 -34.39 -9.18
N VAL A 1092 23.40 -35.01 -9.68
CA VAL A 1092 22.07 -34.40 -9.76
C VAL A 1092 21.45 -34.38 -8.37
N MET A 1093 21.42 -33.19 -7.77
CA MET A 1093 20.88 -32.97 -6.43
C MET A 1093 19.40 -32.62 -6.50
N LYS A 1094 18.60 -33.23 -5.64
CA LYS A 1094 17.20 -32.83 -5.46
C LYS A 1094 17.17 -31.42 -4.86
N GLU A 1095 16.62 -30.46 -5.60
CA GLU A 1095 16.28 -29.17 -5.03
C GLU A 1095 15.14 -29.35 -4.02
N PRO A 1096 15.31 -28.89 -2.77
CA PRO A 1096 14.24 -28.94 -1.80
C PRO A 1096 13.16 -27.92 -2.20
N GLY A 1097 11.89 -28.32 -2.29
CA GLY A 1097 10.80 -27.40 -2.67
C GLY A 1097 10.51 -26.38 -1.57
N TRP A 1098 10.25 -25.12 -1.92
CA TRP A 1098 10.03 -24.05 -0.93
C TRP A 1098 8.58 -23.58 -0.95
N SER A 1099 8.04 -23.21 0.20
CA SER A 1099 6.80 -22.44 0.31
C SER A 1099 7.05 -21.22 1.19
N TRP A 1100 6.29 -20.14 1.06
CA TRP A 1100 6.44 -19.00 1.96
C TRP A 1100 5.10 -18.46 2.40
N ILE A 1101 5.06 -17.91 3.61
CA ILE A 1101 3.88 -17.26 4.14
C ILE A 1101 4.27 -15.89 4.68
N LYS A 1102 3.43 -14.87 4.40
CA LYS A 1102 3.58 -13.55 5.01
C LYS A 1102 2.65 -13.46 6.22
N VAL A 1103 3.24 -13.44 7.42
CA VAL A 1103 2.49 -13.30 8.68
C VAL A 1103 2.93 -12.01 9.35
N LYS A 1104 2.03 -11.02 9.45
CA LYS A 1104 2.26 -9.73 10.11
C LYS A 1104 3.48 -8.99 9.53
N ASP A 1105 3.50 -8.87 8.21
CA ASP A 1105 4.54 -8.21 7.41
C ASP A 1105 5.91 -8.89 7.39
N ARG A 1106 6.03 -10.12 7.93
CA ARG A 1106 7.23 -10.93 7.83
C ARG A 1106 7.01 -12.12 6.89
N VAL A 1107 7.79 -12.22 5.82
CA VAL A 1107 7.80 -13.37 4.92
C VAL A 1107 8.68 -14.46 5.54
N SER A 1108 8.07 -15.60 5.85
CA SER A 1108 8.78 -16.81 6.28
C SER A 1108 8.74 -17.81 5.15
N ALA A 1109 9.89 -18.10 4.54
CA ALA A 1109 10.04 -19.24 3.63
C ALA A 1109 10.22 -20.54 4.43
N PHE A 1110 9.79 -21.67 3.88
CA PHE A 1110 9.86 -23.04 4.40
C PHE A 1110 10.44 -23.93 3.30
N VAL A 1111 11.62 -24.47 3.52
CA VAL A 1111 12.29 -25.36 2.57
C VAL A 1111 12.01 -26.83 2.91
N ALA A 1112 11.62 -27.63 1.91
CA ALA A 1112 11.26 -29.03 2.08
C ALA A 1112 12.46 -29.87 2.54
N GLY A 1113 12.35 -30.46 3.72
CA GLY A 1113 13.44 -31.23 4.35
C GLY A 1113 14.38 -30.37 5.19
N GLU A 1114 14.25 -29.05 5.16
CA GLU A 1114 14.99 -28.17 6.05
C GLU A 1114 14.39 -28.20 7.46
N ARG A 1115 15.20 -28.63 8.44
CA ARG A 1115 14.82 -28.69 9.87
C ARG A 1115 15.48 -27.59 10.70
N SER A 1116 16.28 -26.73 10.08
CA SER A 1116 17.08 -25.66 10.70
C SER A 1116 16.28 -24.41 11.09
N TYR A 1117 14.96 -24.39 10.87
CA TYR A 1117 14.14 -23.26 11.33
C TYR A 1117 14.21 -23.14 12.87
N PRO A 1118 14.37 -21.92 13.41
CA PRO A 1118 14.35 -21.68 14.85
C PRO A 1118 13.07 -22.21 15.54
N GLU A 1119 11.97 -22.29 14.78
CA GLU A 1119 10.65 -22.84 15.16
C GLU A 1119 10.34 -24.19 14.46
N GLY A 1120 11.31 -24.80 13.78
CA GLY A 1120 11.11 -25.98 12.92
C GLY A 1120 10.50 -27.18 13.63
N GLU A 1121 10.95 -27.49 14.86
CA GLU A 1121 10.37 -28.59 15.62
C GLU A 1121 8.89 -28.37 16.01
N GLU A 1122 8.44 -27.12 16.13
CA GLU A 1122 7.02 -26.83 16.38
C GLU A 1122 6.17 -27.02 15.13
N ILE A 1123 6.69 -26.57 13.98
CA ILE A 1123 6.02 -26.70 12.68
C ILE A 1123 5.90 -28.18 12.30
N TYR A 1124 7.01 -28.93 12.36
CA TYR A 1124 7.00 -30.36 12.07
C TYR A 1124 6.21 -31.15 13.12
N GLY A 1125 6.28 -30.78 14.41
CA GLY A 1125 5.44 -31.40 15.44
C GLY A 1125 3.94 -31.14 15.26
N MET A 1126 3.55 -29.98 14.72
CA MET A 1126 2.14 -29.69 14.36
C MET A 1126 1.71 -30.42 13.09
N LEU A 1127 2.61 -30.55 12.11
CA LEU A 1127 2.39 -31.34 10.90
C LEU A 1127 2.22 -32.84 11.24
N ASP A 1128 3.00 -33.39 12.18
CA ASP A 1128 2.83 -34.76 12.68
C ASP A 1128 1.49 -34.94 13.42
N LEU A 1129 1.03 -33.91 14.12
CA LEU A 1129 -0.27 -33.88 14.81
C LEU A 1129 -1.46 -33.77 13.83
N LEU A 1130 -1.29 -33.06 12.73
CA LEU A 1130 -2.25 -32.99 11.64
C LEU A 1130 -2.26 -34.28 10.82
N ALA A 1131 -1.10 -34.86 10.52
CA ALA A 1131 -0.98 -36.14 9.82
C ALA A 1131 -1.62 -37.28 10.62
N SER A 1132 -1.37 -37.33 11.94
CA SER A 1132 -2.04 -38.30 12.82
C SER A 1132 -3.55 -38.10 12.93
N ARG A 1133 -4.07 -36.87 12.78
CA ARG A 1133 -5.52 -36.64 12.67
C ARG A 1133 -6.09 -37.07 11.32
N VAL A 1134 -5.33 -36.93 10.23
CA VAL A 1134 -5.74 -37.39 8.90
C VAL A 1134 -5.73 -38.92 8.84
N ASP A 1135 -4.74 -39.59 9.44
CA ASP A 1135 -4.73 -41.06 9.58
C ASP A 1135 -5.90 -41.57 10.42
N ILE A 1136 -6.31 -40.83 11.47
CA ILE A 1136 -7.53 -41.12 12.24
C ILE A 1136 -8.78 -40.94 11.36
N SER A 1137 -8.85 -39.89 10.53
CA SER A 1137 -10.00 -39.68 9.64
C SER A 1137 -10.10 -40.69 8.49
N VAL A 1138 -8.98 -41.24 8.00
CA VAL A 1138 -8.96 -42.28 6.95
C VAL A 1138 -9.29 -43.65 7.56
N GLN A 1139 -8.91 -43.91 8.82
CA GLN A 1139 -9.40 -45.09 9.56
C GLN A 1139 -10.88 -44.96 9.93
N GLU A 1140 -11.37 -43.76 10.27
CA GLU A 1140 -12.80 -43.51 10.55
C GLU A 1140 -13.65 -43.62 9.26
N LEU A 1141 -13.15 -43.15 8.10
CA LEU A 1141 -13.80 -43.33 6.80
C LEU A 1141 -13.77 -44.79 6.31
N GLY A 1142 -12.72 -45.55 6.61
CA GLY A 1142 -12.66 -46.99 6.34
C GLY A 1142 -13.63 -47.80 7.20
N SER A 1143 -13.88 -47.38 8.45
CA SER A 1143 -14.86 -48.02 9.33
C SER A 1143 -16.32 -47.66 9.07
N LEU A 1144 -16.58 -46.66 8.22
CA LEU A 1144 -17.92 -46.23 7.81
C LEU A 1144 -18.41 -46.91 6.51
N LEU A 1145 -17.57 -47.72 5.86
CA LEU A 1145 -17.92 -48.46 4.63
C LEU A 1145 -18.18 -49.96 4.86
N ASP A 1146 -18.12 -50.46 6.11
CA ASP A 1146 -18.39 -51.88 6.46
C ASP A 1146 -19.73 -52.06 7.20
N LEU A 1147 -20.66 -51.13 7.08
CA LEU A 1147 -22.01 -51.23 7.62
C LEU A 1147 -23.06 -50.73 6.61
N GLU A 1148 -23.15 -51.41 5.46
CA GLU A 1148 -24.39 -51.79 4.76
C GLU A 1148 -23.99 -52.49 3.44
N ASP A 1149 -24.42 -53.75 3.32
CA ASP A 1149 -24.23 -54.77 2.25
C ASP A 1149 -22.87 -55.48 2.08
#